data_AF-A0A6I4MRQ2-F1
#
_entry.id   AF-A0A6I4MRQ2-F1
#
_cell.length_a   1.000
_cell.length_b   1.000
_cell.length_c   1.000
_cell.angle_alpha   90.00
_cell.angle_beta   90.00
_cell.angle_gamma   90.00
#
_symmetry.space_group_name_H-M   'P 1'
#
loop_
_entity.id
_entity.type
_entity.pdbx_description
1 polymer ?
#
loop_
_entity_poly.entity_id
_entity_poly.type
_entity_poly.pdbx_seq_one_letter_code
_entity_poly.pdbx_strand_id
1 'polypeptide(L)'
;MPEHRSAVPVAAAGAADRRAEARRTAFLFQDGVVLAAAVAAFDALDLLDGKPYDTGGLPGTGYLGAAWHCLAAAGWIEPDPAAWTERGLAALRHRARLVAGGKFLARFDDNAPDCWAAPWDAATRAAFGGLLRDHERWRAGADPADPLTAYLDATLAVPAILSLRGTGRLDEPTGDFARLFVLLGWLDPGGGWTEPGRACLAFSGHCGLVGSYLPMLSRLEALFRGELVVAPGDGEWHCQRRINVAASSAAHRRYFADTDAIIQEIFRRTPRPSFVADMGCGDGTWLAHLHGLLGDGVRYVGIDASPVALDRAREVLRAAGVPDPLLLIGDVTDPDALRALLAEHGLAIDDGLHIRSFLDHDRSYLGAEPRDDVAGWSSGVYLAPDGSPLSAREVESDLVAHLGRWRRHVGRFGMVVIEAHSVAPRVARHQAGATHSAALDTYHALSHQYLIEYSAFLRCCGLAGLQPVGHLERRYPRNRPFVAVSANHLVTERPLPAGPPGERHDTWRPGPEDDLADGAGLHRLLFTDGDLTRPRTWCAGATGIVVHQVLEAVEARIERVRPGDAVRVLDYGAGTGFASIELLKACLERNVVRRLAERGATFELHLVDIPGGWFAQGYELLRHVPWTRFHALRGPGGGGFRPLREVMAGRRVDAVLANMVFHLLPDKAMRRAAASIAGVLRPGGLLAFSAPDLAGRHADSVLFHDVNRLVRRYWLAALDTADPGGLAPVLREAAASVRPALRAPAQRRADRRILPEPVRCAAVTAALAPYFDGAVERRTYEFLVEECLLGALVPANQQEYFAELADRPLREAVIRHLMLDRVLPEVMSGPAGTAHGVNVEWKLGRFTAR
;
A
#
# COMPACT_ATOMS: atom_id res chain seq x y z
N MET A 1 -9.23 52.94 15.95
CA MET A 1 -8.01 52.74 15.15
C MET A 1 -7.55 51.31 15.35
N PRO A 2 -7.42 50.51 14.28
CA PRO A 2 -7.04 49.11 14.40
C PRO A 2 -5.52 48.97 14.44
N GLU A 3 -5.04 48.17 15.39
CA GLU A 3 -3.64 47.82 15.57
C GLU A 3 -3.16 46.80 14.53
N HIS A 4 -1.91 46.99 14.12
CA HIS A 4 -1.17 46.20 13.15
C HIS A 4 -1.20 44.69 13.45
N ARG A 5 -1.79 43.92 12.53
CA ARG A 5 -1.40 42.52 12.32
C ARG A 5 0.00 42.51 11.69
N SER A 6 1.00 42.14 12.48
CA SER A 6 2.32 41.80 11.98
C SER A 6 2.22 40.54 11.11
N ALA A 7 2.51 40.69 9.82
CA ALA A 7 2.62 39.57 8.89
C ALA A 7 3.87 38.76 9.26
N VAL A 8 3.67 37.52 9.67
CA VAL A 8 4.74 36.53 9.74
C VAL A 8 5.25 36.32 8.31
N PRO A 9 6.56 36.47 8.02
CA PRO A 9 7.08 36.24 6.69
C PRO A 9 6.90 34.76 6.33
N VAL A 10 6.30 34.49 5.18
CA VAL A 10 6.27 33.16 4.55
C VAL A 10 7.72 32.76 4.32
N ALA A 11 8.24 31.83 5.12
CA ALA A 11 9.59 31.28 4.94
C ALA A 11 9.71 30.70 3.53
N ALA A 12 10.79 31.03 2.82
CA ALA A 12 11.09 30.46 1.52
C ALA A 12 11.14 28.93 1.64
N ALA A 13 10.25 28.24 0.92
CA ALA A 13 10.14 26.78 0.94
C ALA A 13 11.47 26.14 0.50
N GLY A 14 11.94 25.13 1.24
CA GLY A 14 13.21 24.47 0.96
C GLY A 14 13.19 23.69 -0.36
N ALA A 15 14.36 23.21 -0.83
CA ALA A 15 14.45 22.44 -2.08
C ALA A 15 13.57 21.17 -2.10
N ALA A 16 13.41 20.51 -0.94
CA ALA A 16 12.53 19.35 -0.79
C ALA A 16 11.04 19.71 -0.97
N ASP A 17 10.61 20.85 -0.44
CA ASP A 17 9.24 21.35 -0.56
C ASP A 17 8.93 21.72 -2.01
N ARG A 18 9.86 22.37 -2.71
CA ARG A 18 9.71 22.70 -4.14
C ARG A 18 9.56 21.46 -5.02
N ARG A 19 10.33 20.40 -4.75
CA ARG A 19 10.20 19.12 -5.47
C ARG A 19 8.85 18.45 -5.18
N ALA A 20 8.31 18.61 -3.96
CA ALA A 20 6.99 18.11 -3.61
C ALA A 20 5.88 18.86 -4.36
N GLU A 21 6.00 20.19 -4.47
CA GLU A 21 5.04 21.01 -5.23
C GLU A 21 5.10 20.72 -6.73
N ALA A 22 6.30 20.59 -7.31
CA ALA A 22 6.45 20.21 -8.73
C ALA A 22 5.81 18.84 -9.03
N ARG A 23 5.95 17.87 -8.11
CA ARG A 23 5.27 16.57 -8.21
C ARG A 23 3.76 16.72 -8.11
N ARG A 24 3.27 17.55 -7.17
CA ARG A 24 1.85 17.86 -7.03
C ARG A 24 1.27 18.42 -8.33
N THR A 25 1.93 19.41 -8.92
CA THR A 25 1.56 19.98 -10.22
C THR A 25 1.55 18.92 -11.32
N ALA A 26 2.58 18.08 -11.41
CA ALA A 26 2.64 17.01 -12.41
C ALA A 26 1.49 15.99 -12.27
N PHE A 27 1.05 15.69 -11.04
CA PHE A 27 -0.11 14.83 -10.82
C PHE A 27 -1.42 15.50 -11.21
N LEU A 28 -1.62 16.74 -10.77
CA LEU A 28 -2.81 17.51 -11.14
C LEU A 28 -2.89 17.78 -12.64
N PHE A 29 -1.76 17.92 -13.33
CA PHE A 29 -1.76 18.07 -14.79
C PHE A 29 -2.27 16.83 -15.50
N GLN A 30 -1.96 15.64 -15.01
CA GLN A 30 -2.49 14.40 -15.58
C GLN A 30 -4.00 14.32 -15.38
N ASP A 31 -4.48 14.50 -14.14
CA ASP A 31 -5.91 14.53 -13.83
C ASP A 31 -6.66 15.56 -14.67
N GLY A 32 -6.10 16.77 -14.81
CA GLY A 32 -6.69 17.87 -15.57
C GLY A 32 -6.91 17.58 -17.05
N VAL A 33 -5.95 16.92 -17.69
CA VAL A 33 -6.07 16.52 -19.12
C VAL A 33 -7.24 15.55 -19.31
N VAL A 34 -7.33 14.51 -18.47
CA VAL A 34 -8.40 13.51 -18.60
C VAL A 34 -9.76 14.09 -18.22
N LEU A 35 -9.83 14.88 -17.14
CA LEU A 35 -11.07 15.55 -16.72
C LEU A 35 -11.59 16.51 -17.80
N ALA A 36 -10.72 17.31 -18.42
CA ALA A 36 -11.12 18.22 -19.49
C ALA A 36 -11.61 17.46 -20.74
N ALA A 37 -10.94 16.37 -21.12
CA ALA A 37 -11.37 15.51 -22.22
C ALA A 37 -12.73 14.85 -21.94
N ALA A 38 -12.92 14.28 -20.74
CA ALA A 38 -14.17 13.66 -20.32
C ALA A 38 -15.32 14.66 -20.28
N VAL A 39 -15.11 15.85 -19.69
CA VAL A 39 -16.13 16.91 -19.65
C VAL A 39 -16.50 17.39 -21.05
N ALA A 40 -15.53 17.53 -21.97
CA ALA A 40 -15.83 17.90 -23.35
C ALA A 40 -16.67 16.85 -24.07
N ALA A 41 -16.37 15.56 -23.89
CA ALA A 41 -17.17 14.47 -24.46
C ALA A 41 -18.57 14.39 -23.83
N PHE A 42 -18.69 14.54 -22.51
CA PHE A 42 -20.00 14.59 -21.84
C PHE A 42 -20.84 15.80 -22.26
N ASP A 43 -20.21 16.95 -22.48
CA ASP A 43 -20.88 18.15 -23.00
C ASP A 43 -21.41 17.92 -24.42
N ALA A 44 -20.62 17.31 -25.30
CA ALA A 44 -21.00 17.01 -26.68
C ALA A 44 -22.12 15.96 -26.80
N LEU A 45 -22.35 15.18 -25.75
CA LEU A 45 -23.34 14.10 -25.66
C LEU A 45 -24.51 14.44 -24.72
N ASP A 46 -24.61 15.68 -24.25
CA ASP A 46 -25.66 16.17 -23.33
C ASP A 46 -25.76 15.37 -22.01
N LEU A 47 -24.64 14.82 -21.52
CA LEU A 47 -24.60 13.99 -20.31
C LEU A 47 -24.37 14.79 -19.01
N LEU A 48 -23.91 16.04 -19.10
CA LEU A 48 -23.57 16.87 -17.93
C LEU A 48 -24.80 17.38 -17.15
N ASP A 49 -25.92 17.58 -17.85
CA ASP A 49 -27.14 18.14 -17.26
C ASP A 49 -28.05 17.04 -16.65
N GLY A 50 -27.70 15.78 -16.88
CA GLY A 50 -28.38 14.60 -16.33
C GLY A 50 -27.88 14.19 -14.94
N LYS A 51 -28.44 13.09 -14.44
CA LYS A 51 -27.96 12.44 -13.23
C LYS A 51 -26.63 11.74 -13.53
N PRO A 52 -25.60 11.84 -12.67
CA PRO A 52 -24.37 11.07 -12.87
C PRO A 52 -24.63 9.58 -13.06
N TYR A 53 -23.81 8.93 -13.88
CA TYR A 53 -23.94 7.53 -14.31
C TYR A 53 -25.16 7.22 -15.21
N ASP A 54 -25.96 8.21 -15.58
CA ASP A 54 -26.91 8.06 -16.69
C ASP A 54 -26.15 7.88 -18.02
N THR A 55 -26.69 7.04 -18.89
CA THR A 55 -26.14 6.79 -20.23
C THR A 55 -26.68 7.77 -21.26
N GLY A 56 -27.76 8.50 -20.96
CA GLY A 56 -28.42 9.37 -21.95
C GLY A 56 -28.94 8.62 -23.17
N GLY A 57 -29.17 7.30 -23.04
CA GLY A 57 -29.57 6.42 -24.15
C GLY A 57 -28.40 5.88 -24.99
N LEU A 58 -27.15 6.18 -24.63
CA LEU A 58 -25.96 5.55 -25.23
C LEU A 58 -25.86 4.09 -24.80
N PRO A 59 -25.11 3.25 -25.56
CA PRO A 59 -24.76 1.92 -25.09
C PRO A 59 -24.00 2.04 -23.76
N GLY A 60 -24.32 1.17 -22.79
CA GLY A 60 -23.65 1.12 -21.49
C GLY A 60 -22.24 0.52 -21.58
N THR A 61 -21.37 1.11 -22.42
CA THR A 61 -19.99 0.67 -22.62
C THR A 61 -19.16 0.88 -21.35
N GLY A 62 -18.12 0.07 -21.17
CA GLY A 62 -17.19 0.29 -20.06
C GLY A 62 -16.40 1.60 -20.21
N TYR A 63 -16.26 2.13 -21.43
CA TYR A 63 -15.61 3.42 -21.70
C TYR A 63 -16.33 4.58 -21.00
N LEU A 64 -17.67 4.62 -21.09
CA LEU A 64 -18.48 5.62 -20.41
C LEU A 64 -18.33 5.50 -18.87
N GLY A 65 -18.31 4.25 -18.37
CA GLY A 65 -18.05 3.97 -16.96
C GLY A 65 -16.70 4.50 -16.48
N ALA A 66 -15.63 4.35 -17.28
CA ALA A 66 -14.29 4.83 -16.94
C ALA A 66 -14.24 6.37 -16.83
N ALA A 67 -14.94 7.08 -17.72
CA ALA A 67 -15.03 8.54 -17.63
C ALA A 67 -15.84 9.02 -16.41
N TRP A 68 -16.92 8.34 -16.05
CA TRP A 68 -17.64 8.63 -14.80
C TRP A 68 -16.75 8.36 -13.57
N HIS A 69 -16.00 7.26 -13.58
CA HIS A 69 -15.03 6.93 -12.53
C HIS A 69 -13.98 8.04 -12.34
N CYS A 70 -13.51 8.66 -13.43
CA CYS A 70 -12.61 9.82 -13.38
C CYS A 70 -13.21 10.98 -12.56
N LEU A 71 -14.47 11.35 -12.84
CA LEU A 71 -15.18 12.42 -12.12
C LEU A 71 -15.38 12.05 -10.64
N ALA A 72 -15.65 10.78 -10.34
CA ALA A 72 -15.78 10.30 -8.97
C ALA A 72 -14.45 10.40 -8.21
N ALA A 73 -13.34 10.00 -8.84
CA ALA A 73 -12.00 10.08 -8.25
C ALA A 73 -11.55 11.53 -8.00
N ALA A 74 -11.97 12.47 -8.85
CA ALA A 74 -11.79 13.91 -8.63
C ALA A 74 -12.71 14.48 -7.51
N GLY A 75 -13.65 13.68 -7.01
CA GLY A 75 -14.63 14.06 -6.00
C GLY A 75 -15.73 14.97 -6.53
N TRP A 76 -16.02 14.92 -7.84
CA TRP A 76 -17.05 15.75 -8.47
C TRP A 76 -18.44 15.11 -8.43
N ILE A 77 -18.48 13.78 -8.33
CA ILE A 77 -19.70 13.01 -8.19
C ILE A 77 -19.53 11.94 -7.10
N GLU A 78 -20.65 11.53 -6.50
CA GLU A 78 -20.73 10.35 -5.64
C GLU A 78 -21.44 9.22 -6.40
N PRO A 79 -21.05 7.95 -6.21
CA PRO A 79 -21.73 6.81 -6.81
C PRO A 79 -23.02 6.40 -6.06
N ASP A 80 -23.11 6.65 -4.74
CA ASP A 80 -24.26 6.23 -3.93
C ASP A 80 -24.62 7.25 -2.83
N PRO A 81 -25.77 7.96 -2.95
CA PRO A 81 -26.60 8.02 -4.14
C PRO A 81 -25.85 8.74 -5.28
N ALA A 82 -26.06 8.29 -6.52
CA ALA A 82 -25.48 8.91 -7.71
C ALA A 82 -25.89 10.40 -7.82
N ALA A 83 -24.94 11.31 -7.55
CA ALA A 83 -25.21 12.75 -7.47
C ALA A 83 -23.95 13.61 -7.67
N TRP A 84 -24.13 14.85 -8.13
CA TRP A 84 -23.07 15.85 -8.17
C TRP A 84 -22.73 16.32 -6.74
N THR A 85 -21.45 16.41 -6.43
CA THR A 85 -20.98 17.02 -5.17
C THR A 85 -20.95 18.54 -5.29
N GLU A 86 -20.85 19.24 -4.15
CA GLU A 86 -20.59 20.69 -4.16
C GLU A 86 -19.32 21.05 -4.94
N ARG A 87 -18.28 20.21 -4.85
CA ARG A 87 -17.03 20.38 -5.59
C ARG A 87 -17.23 20.19 -7.10
N GLY A 88 -18.03 19.22 -7.52
CA GLY A 88 -18.37 18.99 -8.93
C GLY A 88 -19.19 20.14 -9.51
N LEU A 89 -20.23 20.58 -8.79
CA LEU A 89 -21.02 21.76 -9.18
C LEU A 89 -20.15 23.02 -9.25
N ALA A 90 -19.17 23.16 -8.35
CA ALA A 90 -18.21 24.25 -8.40
C ALA A 90 -17.33 24.19 -9.65
N ALA A 91 -16.82 23.00 -10.01
CA ALA A 91 -16.05 22.80 -11.23
C ALA A 91 -16.89 23.10 -12.49
N LEU A 92 -18.16 22.68 -12.52
CA LEU A 92 -19.06 22.92 -13.65
C LEU A 92 -19.42 24.40 -13.87
N ARG A 93 -19.21 25.30 -12.89
CA ARG A 93 -19.26 26.75 -13.16
C ARG A 93 -18.20 27.18 -14.19
N HIS A 94 -17.17 26.36 -14.39
CA HIS A 94 -16.12 26.54 -15.39
C HIS A 94 -16.30 25.61 -16.60
N ARG A 95 -17.49 25.00 -16.82
CA ARG A 95 -17.82 24.08 -17.92
C ARG A 95 -17.29 24.58 -19.27
N ALA A 96 -17.57 25.82 -19.66
CA ALA A 96 -17.11 26.37 -20.93
C ALA A 96 -15.57 26.34 -21.11
N ARG A 97 -14.80 26.54 -20.03
CA ARG A 97 -13.32 26.48 -20.06
C ARG A 97 -12.82 25.05 -20.13
N LEU A 98 -13.42 24.14 -19.35
CA LEU A 98 -13.10 22.71 -19.40
C LEU A 98 -13.36 22.13 -20.80
N VAL A 99 -14.52 22.45 -21.38
CA VAL A 99 -14.90 22.04 -22.74
C VAL A 99 -13.94 22.61 -23.79
N ALA A 100 -13.60 23.90 -23.69
CA ALA A 100 -12.66 24.53 -24.61
C ALA A 100 -11.26 23.91 -24.53
N GLY A 101 -10.78 23.60 -23.32
CA GLY A 101 -9.54 22.88 -23.07
C GLY A 101 -9.57 21.45 -23.64
N GLY A 102 -10.62 20.69 -23.39
CA GLY A 102 -10.80 19.35 -23.95
C GLY A 102 -10.82 19.33 -25.48
N LYS A 103 -11.55 20.27 -26.10
CA LYS A 103 -11.54 20.45 -27.58
C LYS A 103 -10.17 20.86 -28.13
N PHE A 104 -9.36 21.57 -27.35
CA PHE A 104 -7.98 21.88 -27.75
C PHE A 104 -7.08 20.63 -27.66
N LEU A 105 -7.19 19.86 -26.59
CA LEU A 105 -6.48 18.59 -26.41
C LEU A 105 -6.81 17.58 -27.51
N ALA A 106 -8.05 17.55 -27.99
CA ALA A 106 -8.49 16.67 -29.07
C ALA A 106 -7.78 16.91 -30.42
N ARG A 107 -7.07 18.04 -30.59
CA ARG A 107 -6.24 18.31 -31.79
C ARG A 107 -4.95 17.49 -31.86
N PHE A 108 -4.56 16.84 -30.76
CA PHE A 108 -3.34 16.04 -30.66
C PHE A 108 -3.67 14.55 -30.77
N ASP A 109 -4.30 14.16 -31.88
CA ASP A 109 -4.85 12.81 -32.09
C ASP A 109 -3.92 11.85 -32.88
N ASP A 110 -2.74 12.35 -33.25
CA ASP A 110 -1.67 11.64 -33.98
C ASP A 110 -0.78 10.82 -33.02
N ASN A 111 -0.53 9.57 -33.38
CA ASN A 111 0.33 8.62 -32.65
C ASN A 111 1.66 8.34 -33.37
N ALA A 112 1.99 9.05 -34.45
CA ALA A 112 3.24 8.87 -35.17
C ALA A 112 4.47 9.10 -34.25
N PRO A 113 5.58 8.38 -34.44
CA PRO A 113 6.76 8.45 -33.56
C PRO A 113 7.36 9.84 -33.36
N ASP A 114 7.16 10.75 -34.33
CA ASP A 114 7.73 12.10 -34.35
C ASP A 114 6.66 13.22 -34.31
N CYS A 115 5.39 12.90 -33.99
CA CYS A 115 4.29 13.88 -34.04
C CYS A 115 4.52 15.13 -33.18
N TRP A 116 5.20 14.99 -32.04
CA TRP A 116 5.55 16.11 -31.15
C TRP A 116 6.78 16.92 -31.58
N ALA A 117 7.54 16.45 -32.57
CA ALA A 117 8.62 17.21 -33.19
C ALA A 117 8.12 18.11 -34.32
N ALA A 118 6.90 17.87 -34.82
CA ALA A 118 6.27 18.70 -35.84
C ALA A 118 5.82 20.06 -35.25
N PRO A 119 6.09 21.19 -35.93
CA PRO A 119 5.50 22.47 -35.53
C PRO A 119 3.97 22.43 -35.64
N TRP A 120 3.29 23.04 -34.67
CA TRP A 120 1.83 23.19 -34.72
C TRP A 120 1.39 23.91 -35.98
N ASP A 121 0.29 23.49 -36.60
CA ASP A 121 -0.30 24.20 -37.73
C ASP A 121 -0.84 25.60 -37.35
N ALA A 122 -1.23 26.39 -38.34
CA ALA A 122 -1.71 27.75 -38.11
C ALA A 122 -2.99 27.78 -37.24
N ALA A 123 -3.88 26.80 -37.41
CA ALA A 123 -5.14 26.71 -36.68
C ALA A 123 -4.91 26.41 -35.19
N THR A 124 -4.02 25.48 -34.88
CA THR A 124 -3.64 25.07 -33.53
C THR A 124 -2.93 26.21 -32.80
N ARG A 125 -2.00 26.92 -33.47
CA ARG A 125 -1.37 28.12 -32.88
C ARG A 125 -2.38 29.22 -32.59
N ALA A 126 -3.31 29.49 -33.51
CA ALA A 126 -4.35 30.50 -33.30
C ALA A 126 -5.28 30.12 -32.14
N ALA A 127 -5.68 28.84 -32.05
CA ALA A 127 -6.50 28.33 -30.97
C ALA A 127 -5.79 28.44 -29.61
N PHE A 128 -4.52 28.03 -29.53
CA PHE A 128 -3.72 28.16 -28.31
C PHE A 128 -3.59 29.61 -27.85
N GLY A 129 -3.24 30.52 -28.76
CA GLY A 129 -3.09 31.94 -28.43
C GLY A 129 -4.40 32.59 -27.96
N GLY A 130 -5.54 32.16 -28.52
CA GLY A 130 -6.87 32.56 -28.07
C GLY A 130 -7.18 32.07 -26.67
N LEU A 131 -7.03 30.77 -26.43
CA LEU A 131 -7.28 30.15 -25.12
C LEU A 131 -6.36 30.73 -24.05
N LEU A 132 -5.08 30.95 -24.36
CA LEU A 132 -4.13 31.54 -23.41
C LEU A 132 -4.55 32.94 -22.97
N ARG A 133 -5.01 33.81 -23.90
CA ARG A 133 -5.51 35.15 -23.54
C ARG A 133 -6.71 35.10 -22.60
N ASP A 134 -7.62 34.16 -22.84
CA ASP A 134 -8.82 33.99 -22.02
C ASP A 134 -8.48 33.39 -20.66
N HIS A 135 -7.51 32.47 -20.63
CA HIS A 135 -6.98 31.84 -19.43
C HIS A 135 -6.24 32.83 -18.54
N GLU A 136 -5.42 33.72 -19.10
CA GLU A 136 -4.73 34.80 -18.36
C GLU A 136 -5.72 35.68 -17.58
N ARG A 137 -6.82 36.10 -18.22
CA ARG A 137 -7.84 36.94 -17.58
C ARG A 137 -8.54 36.22 -16.42
N TRP A 138 -8.80 34.93 -16.60
CA TRP A 138 -9.44 34.12 -15.57
C TRP A 138 -8.50 33.82 -14.40
N ARG A 139 -7.28 33.37 -14.72
CA ARG A 139 -6.29 32.91 -13.74
C ARG A 139 -5.82 34.03 -12.80
N ALA A 140 -5.88 35.29 -13.25
CA ALA A 140 -5.57 36.45 -12.42
C ALA A 140 -6.41 36.55 -11.13
N GLY A 141 -7.62 35.97 -11.13
CA GLY A 141 -8.51 35.91 -9.95
C GLY A 141 -8.70 34.50 -9.39
N ALA A 142 -7.99 33.50 -9.89
CA ALA A 142 -8.13 32.10 -9.45
C ALA A 142 -7.20 31.81 -8.26
N ASP A 143 -7.63 30.90 -7.37
CA ASP A 143 -6.79 30.41 -6.28
C ASP A 143 -5.76 29.39 -6.83
N PRO A 144 -4.45 29.66 -6.75
CA PRO A 144 -3.43 28.71 -7.21
C PRO A 144 -3.37 27.42 -6.36
N ALA A 145 -3.93 27.43 -5.14
CA ALA A 145 -3.97 26.24 -4.29
C ALA A 145 -5.10 25.27 -4.69
N ASP A 146 -6.17 25.76 -5.31
CA ASP A 146 -7.29 24.95 -5.78
C ASP A 146 -6.83 23.99 -6.89
N PRO A 147 -7.01 22.66 -6.72
CA PRO A 147 -6.77 21.68 -7.79
C PRO A 147 -7.37 22.05 -9.14
N LEU A 148 -8.56 22.68 -9.17
CA LEU A 148 -9.21 23.10 -10.42
C LEU A 148 -8.34 24.07 -11.24
N THR A 149 -7.56 24.92 -10.59
CA THR A 149 -6.63 25.83 -11.27
C THR A 149 -5.55 25.07 -12.02
N ALA A 150 -4.94 24.08 -11.36
CA ALA A 150 -3.97 23.22 -12.01
C ALA A 150 -4.60 22.36 -13.12
N TYR A 151 -5.85 21.90 -12.94
CA TYR A 151 -6.57 21.13 -13.97
C TYR A 151 -6.77 21.95 -15.25
N LEU A 152 -7.16 23.22 -15.13
CA LEU A 152 -7.32 24.11 -16.28
C LEU A 152 -5.98 24.52 -16.90
N ASP A 153 -4.96 24.80 -16.08
CA ASP A 153 -3.59 25.05 -16.53
C ASP A 153 -3.06 23.90 -17.41
N ALA A 154 -3.38 22.66 -17.05
CA ALA A 154 -2.91 21.44 -17.72
C ALA A 154 -3.28 21.39 -19.21
N THR A 155 -4.48 21.86 -19.57
CA THR A 155 -5.02 21.79 -20.94
C THR A 155 -4.15 22.55 -21.95
N LEU A 156 -3.42 23.57 -21.48
CA LEU A 156 -2.46 24.34 -22.27
C LEU A 156 -1.02 23.90 -22.00
N ALA A 157 -0.69 23.63 -20.73
CA ALA A 157 0.68 23.34 -20.31
C ALA A 157 1.20 22.00 -20.84
N VAL A 158 0.40 20.93 -20.79
CA VAL A 158 0.83 19.59 -21.23
C VAL A 158 1.20 19.56 -22.72
N PRO A 159 0.34 19.98 -23.68
CA PRO A 159 0.72 19.99 -25.08
C PRO A 159 1.88 20.96 -25.38
N ALA A 160 1.97 22.10 -24.69
CA ALA A 160 3.10 23.02 -24.83
C ALA A 160 4.43 22.38 -24.39
N ILE A 161 4.45 21.73 -23.23
CA ILE A 161 5.62 21.02 -22.69
C ILE A 161 6.05 19.90 -23.65
N LEU A 162 5.11 19.07 -24.12
CA LEU A 162 5.42 17.95 -25.02
C LEU A 162 5.98 18.45 -26.36
N SER A 163 5.42 19.52 -26.91
CA SER A 163 5.89 20.11 -28.17
C SER A 163 7.28 20.73 -28.04
N LEU A 164 7.53 21.45 -26.95
CA LEU A 164 8.86 21.99 -26.65
C LEU A 164 9.89 20.89 -26.41
N ARG A 165 9.50 19.77 -25.80
CA ARG A 165 10.36 18.59 -25.66
C ARG A 165 10.67 17.94 -27.00
N GLY A 166 9.65 17.70 -27.82
CA GLY A 166 9.81 17.07 -29.14
C GLY A 166 10.66 17.90 -30.10
N THR A 167 10.61 19.23 -29.98
CA THR A 167 11.42 20.16 -30.78
C THR A 167 12.78 20.50 -30.16
N GLY A 168 13.11 19.99 -28.96
CA GLY A 168 14.37 20.28 -28.27
C GLY A 168 14.50 21.73 -27.77
N ARG A 169 13.38 22.44 -27.58
CA ARG A 169 13.32 23.87 -27.21
C ARG A 169 12.79 24.12 -25.81
N LEU A 170 12.69 23.09 -24.97
CA LEU A 170 12.11 23.20 -23.63
C LEU A 170 12.87 24.17 -22.73
N ASP A 171 14.21 24.22 -22.81
CA ASP A 171 15.02 25.10 -21.96
C ASP A 171 14.94 26.58 -22.36
N GLU A 172 14.55 26.86 -23.61
CA GLU A 172 14.46 28.19 -24.21
C GLU A 172 13.07 28.43 -24.84
N PRO A 173 11.99 28.43 -24.03
CA PRO A 173 10.65 28.68 -24.53
C PRO A 173 10.52 30.12 -25.06
N THR A 174 9.78 30.30 -26.15
CA THR A 174 9.56 31.63 -26.78
C THR A 174 8.09 31.87 -27.10
N GLY A 175 7.71 33.13 -27.32
CA GLY A 175 6.35 33.49 -27.75
C GLY A 175 5.28 33.09 -26.73
N ASP A 176 4.16 32.53 -27.20
CA ASP A 176 3.04 32.16 -26.34
C ASP A 176 3.39 31.04 -25.33
N PHE A 177 4.38 30.19 -25.62
CA PHE A 177 4.86 29.20 -24.65
C PHE A 177 5.60 29.84 -23.47
N ALA A 178 6.47 30.81 -23.75
CA ALA A 178 7.12 31.60 -22.70
C ALA A 178 6.08 32.36 -21.89
N ARG A 179 5.08 32.95 -22.56
CA ARG A 179 3.99 33.68 -21.94
C ARG A 179 3.18 32.80 -20.97
N LEU A 180 2.87 31.57 -21.37
CA LEU A 180 2.25 30.58 -20.48
C LEU A 180 3.15 30.25 -19.28
N PHE A 181 4.46 30.02 -19.48
CA PHE A 181 5.35 29.68 -18.36
C PHE A 181 5.58 30.85 -17.41
N VAL A 182 5.52 32.10 -17.88
CA VAL A 182 5.47 33.29 -17.00
C VAL A 182 4.17 33.30 -16.19
N LEU A 183 3.02 33.01 -16.81
CA LEU A 183 1.73 32.92 -16.12
C LEU A 183 1.72 31.85 -15.02
N LEU A 184 2.39 30.70 -15.25
CA LEU A 184 2.55 29.63 -14.26
C LEU A 184 3.59 29.95 -13.18
N GLY A 185 4.32 31.07 -13.31
CA GLY A 185 5.41 31.46 -12.41
C GLY A 185 6.69 30.61 -12.59
N TRP A 186 6.81 29.90 -13.70
CA TRP A 186 7.99 29.07 -14.01
C TRP A 186 9.11 29.88 -14.66
N LEU A 187 8.74 30.95 -15.38
CA LEU A 187 9.66 31.97 -15.86
C LEU A 187 9.38 33.31 -15.17
N ASP A 188 10.42 34.11 -15.00
CA ASP A 188 10.29 35.52 -14.69
C ASP A 188 9.94 36.33 -15.97
N PRO A 189 9.47 37.59 -15.85
CA PRO A 189 9.15 38.42 -17.01
C PRO A 189 10.33 38.70 -17.95
N GLY A 190 11.57 38.48 -17.51
CA GLY A 190 12.78 38.59 -18.31
C GLY A 190 13.15 37.30 -19.06
N GLY A 191 12.38 36.22 -18.90
CA GLY A 191 12.61 34.92 -19.54
C GLY A 191 13.53 33.98 -18.76
N GLY A 192 13.94 34.34 -17.54
CA GLY A 192 14.75 33.49 -16.68
C GLY A 192 13.92 32.43 -15.95
N TRP A 193 14.41 31.20 -15.83
CA TRP A 193 13.75 30.17 -15.03
C TRP A 193 13.74 30.55 -13.54
N THR A 194 12.57 30.48 -12.92
CA THR A 194 12.44 30.63 -11.46
C THR A 194 12.87 29.34 -10.75
N GLU A 195 13.07 29.38 -9.42
CA GLU A 195 13.34 28.15 -8.66
C GLU A 195 12.20 27.13 -8.74
N PRO A 196 10.91 27.51 -8.57
CA PRO A 196 9.78 26.61 -8.82
C PRO A 196 9.73 26.11 -10.26
N GLY A 197 10.04 26.97 -11.24
CA GLY A 197 10.10 26.61 -12.65
C GLY A 197 11.12 25.53 -12.95
N ARG A 198 12.36 25.66 -12.44
CA ARG A 198 13.38 24.60 -12.54
C ARG A 198 12.93 23.28 -11.93
N ALA A 199 12.23 23.34 -10.79
CA ALA A 199 11.68 22.13 -10.18
C ALA A 199 10.62 21.47 -11.08
N CYS A 200 9.70 22.24 -11.67
CA CYS A 200 8.69 21.73 -12.60
C CYS A 200 9.29 21.21 -13.91
N LEU A 201 10.32 21.89 -14.44
CA LEU A 201 11.07 21.46 -15.61
C LEU A 201 11.64 20.04 -15.43
N ALA A 202 12.16 19.72 -14.25
CA ALA A 202 12.65 18.38 -13.92
C ALA A 202 11.55 17.29 -13.90
N PHE A 203 10.28 17.66 -13.76
CA PHE A 203 9.13 16.75 -13.83
C PHE A 203 8.45 16.72 -15.20
N SER A 204 8.83 17.58 -16.15
CA SER A 204 8.19 17.72 -17.47
C SER A 204 8.05 16.40 -18.24
N GLY A 205 8.94 15.42 -18.03
CA GLY A 205 8.84 14.09 -18.64
C GLY A 205 7.58 13.33 -18.26
N HIS A 206 7.01 13.57 -17.07
CA HIS A 206 5.78 12.93 -16.61
C HIS A 206 4.54 13.39 -17.39
N CYS A 207 4.60 14.53 -18.08
CA CYS A 207 3.54 14.94 -19.01
C CYS A 207 3.37 13.94 -20.15
N GLY A 208 4.41 13.15 -20.47
CA GLY A 208 4.36 12.09 -21.46
C GLY A 208 3.46 10.91 -21.07
N LEU A 209 3.20 10.69 -19.76
CA LEU A 209 2.32 9.62 -19.29
C LEU A 209 0.91 9.82 -19.86
N VAL A 210 0.22 10.89 -19.43
CA VAL A 210 -1.11 11.23 -19.96
C VAL A 210 -1.05 11.67 -21.43
N GLY A 211 0.01 12.37 -21.83
CA GLY A 211 0.16 12.90 -23.18
C GLY A 211 0.20 11.83 -24.26
N SER A 212 0.75 10.66 -23.92
CA SER A 212 0.77 9.51 -24.84
C SER A 212 -0.62 8.97 -25.18
N TYR A 213 -1.63 9.22 -24.34
CA TYR A 213 -3.01 8.77 -24.53
C TYR A 213 -3.92 9.84 -25.16
N LEU A 214 -3.41 11.01 -25.56
CA LEU A 214 -4.21 12.02 -26.25
C LEU A 214 -4.92 11.51 -27.52
N PRO A 215 -4.32 10.60 -28.33
CA PRO A 215 -5.05 9.94 -29.42
C PRO A 215 -6.29 9.16 -28.98
N MET A 216 -6.26 8.51 -27.83
CA MET A 216 -7.45 7.85 -27.28
C MET A 216 -8.45 8.87 -26.74
N LEU A 217 -7.97 9.84 -25.96
CA LEU A 217 -8.81 10.84 -25.30
C LEU A 217 -9.53 11.76 -26.30
N SER A 218 -8.98 11.99 -27.50
CA SER A 218 -9.63 12.74 -28.57
C SER A 218 -10.83 12.01 -29.19
N ARG A 219 -10.98 10.69 -28.93
CA ARG A 219 -12.00 9.81 -29.53
C ARG A 219 -13.02 9.28 -28.52
N LEU A 220 -13.08 9.88 -27.32
CA LEU A 220 -14.01 9.47 -26.25
C LEU A 220 -15.47 9.43 -26.70
N GLU A 221 -15.92 10.37 -27.54
CA GLU A 221 -17.30 10.38 -28.03
C GLU A 221 -17.65 9.11 -28.82
N ALA A 222 -16.77 8.69 -29.74
CA ALA A 222 -16.95 7.46 -30.52
C ALA A 222 -16.86 6.20 -29.65
N LEU A 223 -15.97 6.19 -28.66
CA LEU A 223 -15.84 5.12 -27.67
C LEU A 223 -17.12 4.98 -26.82
N PHE A 224 -17.68 6.09 -26.34
CA PHE A 224 -18.91 6.07 -25.54
C PHE A 224 -20.13 5.60 -26.35
N ARG A 225 -20.20 5.95 -27.64
CA ARG A 225 -21.24 5.46 -28.57
C ARG A 225 -21.06 3.99 -28.98
N GLY A 226 -19.93 3.36 -28.63
CA GLY A 226 -19.59 1.99 -29.07
C GLY A 226 -19.27 1.90 -30.57
N GLU A 227 -18.97 3.03 -31.22
CA GLU A 227 -18.60 3.12 -32.64
C GLU A 227 -17.13 2.76 -32.86
N LEU A 228 -16.34 2.78 -31.79
CA LEU A 228 -14.92 2.47 -31.77
C LEU A 228 -14.60 1.60 -30.56
N VAL A 229 -13.64 0.69 -30.73
CA VAL A 229 -13.08 -0.14 -29.65
C VAL A 229 -11.56 -0.04 -29.73
N VAL A 230 -10.93 0.07 -28.56
CA VAL A 230 -9.47 0.07 -28.43
C VAL A 230 -8.95 -1.34 -28.68
N ALA A 231 -7.93 -1.47 -29.52
CA ALA A 231 -7.21 -2.72 -29.77
C ALA A 231 -5.74 -2.54 -29.38
N PRO A 232 -5.32 -3.05 -28.21
CA PRO A 232 -3.91 -3.06 -27.80
C PRO A 232 -3.04 -3.97 -28.69
N GLY A 233 -1.75 -3.68 -28.77
CA GLY A 233 -0.76 -4.50 -29.51
C GLY A 233 -0.25 -3.86 -30.81
N ASP A 234 -0.02 -4.67 -31.84
CA ASP A 234 0.57 -4.21 -33.10
C ASP A 234 -0.34 -3.22 -33.83
N GLY A 235 0.20 -2.02 -34.13
CA GLY A 235 -0.55 -0.96 -34.82
C GLY A 235 -1.51 -0.18 -33.94
N GLU A 236 -1.30 -0.16 -32.62
CA GLU A 236 -2.16 0.56 -31.68
C GLU A 236 -2.33 2.05 -32.03
N TRP A 237 -3.58 2.49 -32.19
CA TRP A 237 -3.92 3.89 -32.51
C TRP A 237 -4.13 4.74 -31.26
N HIS A 238 -4.41 4.10 -30.13
CA HIS A 238 -4.86 4.74 -28.90
C HIS A 238 -3.71 5.36 -28.08
N CYS A 239 -2.47 4.94 -28.32
CA CYS A 239 -1.29 5.37 -27.58
C CYS A 239 -0.12 5.75 -28.50
N GLN A 240 0.57 6.86 -28.18
CA GLN A 240 1.88 7.18 -28.74
C GLN A 240 2.96 6.41 -27.95
N ARG A 241 3.29 5.21 -28.42
CA ARG A 241 4.13 4.25 -27.67
C ARG A 241 5.54 4.76 -27.35
N ARG A 242 6.15 5.57 -28.22
CA ARG A 242 7.54 6.06 -28.01
C ARG A 242 7.63 6.97 -26.79
N ILE A 243 6.72 7.92 -26.64
CA ILE A 243 6.67 8.83 -25.49
C ILE A 243 6.16 8.08 -24.26
N ASN A 244 5.20 7.16 -24.42
CA ASN A 244 4.73 6.30 -23.34
C ASN A 244 5.91 5.54 -22.70
N VAL A 245 6.67 4.77 -23.49
CA VAL A 245 7.85 4.02 -23.03
C VAL A 245 8.88 4.95 -22.41
N ALA A 246 9.20 6.08 -23.05
CA ALA A 246 10.19 7.01 -22.51
C ALA A 246 9.76 7.63 -21.16
N ALA A 247 8.49 8.00 -21.02
CA ALA A 247 7.95 8.57 -19.79
C ALA A 247 7.84 7.53 -18.67
N SER A 248 7.35 6.33 -18.99
CA SER A 248 7.24 5.21 -18.06
C SER A 248 8.62 4.76 -17.57
N SER A 249 9.60 4.53 -18.46
CA SER A 249 10.97 4.18 -18.07
C SER A 249 11.61 5.23 -17.15
N ALA A 250 11.36 6.52 -17.39
CA ALA A 250 11.83 7.59 -16.52
C ALA A 250 11.15 7.57 -15.13
N ALA A 251 9.85 7.27 -15.08
CA ALA A 251 9.10 7.12 -13.84
C ALA A 251 9.53 5.86 -13.05
N HIS A 252 9.87 4.78 -13.75
CA HIS A 252 10.13 3.46 -13.15
C HIS A 252 11.51 3.34 -12.49
N ARG A 253 12.53 4.06 -13.01
CA ARG A 253 13.94 3.93 -12.59
C ARG A 253 14.17 3.98 -11.08
N ARG A 254 13.41 4.81 -10.35
CA ARG A 254 13.54 4.91 -8.89
C ARG A 254 13.16 3.60 -8.19
N TYR A 255 12.13 2.91 -8.68
CA TYR A 255 11.63 1.69 -8.06
C TYR A 255 12.61 0.53 -8.22
N PHE A 256 13.37 0.48 -9.33
CA PHE A 256 14.43 -0.52 -9.52
C PHE A 256 15.47 -0.46 -8.41
N ALA A 257 16.01 0.72 -8.12
CA ALA A 257 16.98 0.91 -7.03
C ALA A 257 16.38 0.54 -5.66
N ASP A 258 15.10 0.81 -5.43
CA ASP A 258 14.43 0.46 -4.18
C ASP A 258 14.23 -1.07 -4.00
N THR A 259 14.39 -1.87 -5.07
CA THR A 259 14.41 -3.35 -5.03
C THR A 259 15.78 -3.96 -4.76
N ASP A 260 16.87 -3.20 -4.77
CA ASP A 260 18.24 -3.74 -4.59
C ASP A 260 18.37 -4.56 -3.31
N ALA A 261 17.78 -4.07 -2.21
CA ALA A 261 17.80 -4.76 -0.93
C ALA A 261 17.08 -6.13 -1.00
N ILE A 262 16.01 -6.22 -1.80
CA ILE A 262 15.25 -7.45 -2.03
C ILE A 262 16.13 -8.45 -2.79
N ILE A 263 16.69 -8.02 -3.93
CA ILE A 263 17.51 -8.86 -4.80
C ILE A 263 18.75 -9.35 -4.05
N GLN A 264 19.46 -8.45 -3.37
CA GLN A 264 20.63 -8.82 -2.58
C GLN A 264 20.30 -9.80 -1.45
N GLU A 265 19.14 -9.66 -0.79
CA GLU A 265 18.74 -10.61 0.24
C GLU A 265 18.51 -12.01 -0.35
N ILE A 266 17.90 -12.10 -1.53
CA ILE A 266 17.68 -13.38 -2.22
C ILE A 266 19.02 -14.01 -2.61
N PHE A 267 19.92 -13.25 -3.24
CA PHE A 267 21.22 -13.75 -3.71
C PHE A 267 22.24 -14.05 -2.59
N ARG A 268 22.02 -13.53 -1.37
CA ARG A 268 22.79 -13.90 -0.17
C ARG A 268 22.44 -15.29 0.38
N ARG A 269 21.32 -15.89 -0.05
CA ARG A 269 20.86 -17.20 0.44
C ARG A 269 21.58 -18.35 -0.26
N THR A 270 21.58 -19.52 0.36
CA THR A 270 22.07 -20.77 -0.23
C THR A 270 20.95 -21.81 -0.24
N PRO A 271 20.59 -22.40 -1.39
CA PRO A 271 21.11 -22.11 -2.73
C PRO A 271 20.74 -20.67 -3.17
N ARG A 272 21.52 -20.10 -4.11
CA ARG A 272 21.21 -18.83 -4.78
C ARG A 272 20.59 -19.08 -6.16
N PRO A 273 19.84 -18.13 -6.76
CA PRO A 273 19.35 -18.26 -8.13
C PRO A 273 20.49 -18.41 -9.15
N SER A 274 20.25 -19.18 -10.21
CA SER A 274 21.21 -19.41 -11.31
C SER A 274 21.13 -18.36 -12.41
N PHE A 275 19.94 -17.79 -12.62
CA PHE A 275 19.68 -16.70 -13.54
C PHE A 275 18.63 -15.75 -12.98
N VAL A 276 18.55 -14.55 -13.56
CA VAL A 276 17.45 -13.59 -13.36
C VAL A 276 16.67 -13.50 -14.67
N ALA A 277 15.36 -13.71 -14.60
CA ALA A 277 14.46 -13.59 -15.74
C ALA A 277 13.51 -12.42 -15.55
N ASP A 278 13.66 -11.39 -16.38
CA ASP A 278 12.81 -10.19 -16.40
C ASP A 278 11.73 -10.35 -17.48
N MET A 279 10.49 -10.60 -17.05
CA MET A 279 9.33 -10.71 -17.93
C MET A 279 8.75 -9.31 -18.18
N GLY A 280 8.57 -8.95 -19.45
CA GLY A 280 8.32 -7.58 -19.90
C GLY A 280 9.56 -6.70 -19.70
N CYS A 281 10.74 -7.18 -20.13
CA CYS A 281 12.01 -6.50 -19.86
C CYS A 281 12.14 -5.12 -20.51
N GLY A 282 11.27 -4.77 -21.47
CA GLY A 282 11.30 -3.49 -22.16
C GLY A 282 12.66 -3.25 -22.81
N ASP A 283 13.29 -2.13 -22.50
CA ASP A 283 14.63 -1.78 -23.00
C ASP A 283 15.79 -2.44 -22.23
N GLY A 284 15.51 -3.39 -21.32
CA GLY A 284 16.54 -4.09 -20.54
C GLY A 284 17.21 -3.25 -19.45
N THR A 285 16.71 -2.04 -19.15
CA THR A 285 17.33 -1.15 -18.13
C THR A 285 17.43 -1.81 -16.76
N TRP A 286 16.42 -2.59 -16.34
CA TRP A 286 16.47 -3.22 -15.01
C TRP A 286 17.51 -4.35 -14.98
N LEU A 287 17.58 -5.18 -16.01
CA LEU A 287 18.63 -6.19 -16.15
C LEU A 287 20.03 -5.57 -16.17
N ALA A 288 20.24 -4.46 -16.89
CA ALA A 288 21.50 -3.72 -16.89
C ALA A 288 21.87 -3.21 -15.49
N HIS A 289 20.90 -2.67 -14.75
CA HIS A 289 21.09 -2.26 -13.35
C HIS A 289 21.47 -3.44 -12.45
N LEU A 290 20.80 -4.58 -12.60
CA LEU A 290 21.09 -5.79 -11.83
C LEU A 290 22.43 -6.45 -12.20
N HIS A 291 22.91 -6.26 -13.43
CA HIS A 291 24.28 -6.62 -13.82
C HIS A 291 25.31 -5.80 -13.05
N GLY A 292 25.13 -4.49 -12.95
CA GLY A 292 25.97 -3.65 -12.10
C GLY A 292 25.94 -4.06 -10.61
N LEU A 293 24.82 -4.64 -10.14
CA LEU A 293 24.63 -5.05 -8.76
C LEU A 293 25.20 -6.45 -8.42
N LEU A 294 25.04 -7.42 -9.32
CA LEU A 294 25.34 -8.85 -9.05
C LEU A 294 26.58 -9.37 -9.81
N GLY A 295 27.00 -8.68 -10.89
CA GLY A 295 28.14 -9.05 -11.73
C GLY A 295 27.92 -10.28 -12.60
N ASP A 296 29.01 -10.77 -13.21
CA ASP A 296 28.97 -11.82 -14.25
C ASP A 296 28.65 -13.24 -13.73
N GLY A 297 28.51 -13.42 -12.41
CA GLY A 297 28.27 -14.72 -11.78
C GLY A 297 26.83 -15.26 -11.91
N VAL A 298 25.98 -14.55 -12.65
CA VAL A 298 24.54 -14.81 -12.84
C VAL A 298 24.22 -14.61 -14.32
N ARG A 299 23.35 -15.45 -14.88
CA ARG A 299 22.85 -15.26 -16.25
C ARG A 299 21.64 -14.31 -16.26
N TYR A 300 21.59 -13.40 -17.23
CA TYR A 300 20.50 -12.42 -17.39
C TYR A 300 19.62 -12.83 -18.57
N VAL A 301 18.31 -12.95 -18.32
CA VAL A 301 17.31 -13.33 -19.31
C VAL A 301 16.28 -12.22 -19.42
N GLY A 302 16.16 -11.61 -20.59
CA GLY A 302 15.11 -10.64 -20.91
C GLY A 302 14.02 -11.30 -21.75
N ILE A 303 12.77 -11.17 -21.32
CA ILE A 303 11.62 -11.72 -22.02
C ILE A 303 10.64 -10.59 -22.30
N ASP A 304 10.20 -10.45 -23.55
CA ASP A 304 9.22 -9.44 -23.94
C ASP A 304 8.37 -9.93 -25.11
N ALA A 305 7.11 -9.49 -25.18
CA ALA A 305 6.23 -9.82 -26.30
C ALA A 305 6.60 -9.01 -27.55
N SER A 306 7.24 -7.83 -27.39
CA SER A 306 7.63 -6.94 -28.47
C SER A 306 9.05 -7.22 -28.98
N PRO A 307 9.23 -7.60 -30.26
CA PRO A 307 10.56 -7.71 -30.86
C PRO A 307 11.35 -6.39 -30.83
N VAL A 308 10.65 -5.26 -30.95
CA VAL A 308 11.26 -3.92 -30.89
C VAL A 308 11.86 -3.64 -29.51
N ALA A 309 11.17 -4.05 -28.43
CA ALA A 309 11.69 -3.95 -27.08
C ALA A 309 12.97 -4.81 -26.92
N LEU A 310 12.95 -6.05 -27.39
CA LEU A 310 14.12 -6.95 -27.32
C LEU A 310 15.32 -6.43 -28.13
N ASP A 311 15.10 -5.84 -29.29
CA ASP A 311 16.18 -5.21 -30.06
C ASP A 311 16.82 -4.05 -29.30
N ARG A 312 15.99 -3.22 -28.65
CA ARG A 312 16.48 -2.14 -27.80
C ARG A 312 17.19 -2.66 -26.55
N ALA A 313 16.65 -3.70 -25.90
CA ALA A 313 17.29 -4.38 -24.77
C ALA A 313 18.67 -4.89 -25.13
N ARG A 314 18.82 -5.47 -26.33
CA ARG A 314 20.12 -5.93 -26.82
C ARG A 314 21.15 -4.81 -26.89
N GLU A 315 20.77 -3.62 -27.34
CA GLU A 315 21.65 -2.45 -27.38
C GLU A 315 22.04 -1.96 -25.98
N VAL A 316 21.05 -1.80 -25.10
CA VAL A 316 21.26 -1.32 -23.73
C VAL A 316 22.14 -2.28 -22.93
N LEU A 317 21.87 -3.58 -23.00
CA LEU A 317 22.62 -4.61 -22.28
C LEU A 317 24.05 -4.72 -22.81
N ARG A 318 24.26 -4.64 -24.14
CA ARG A 318 25.61 -4.57 -24.72
C ARG A 318 26.37 -3.33 -24.25
N ALA A 319 25.72 -2.17 -24.23
CA ALA A 319 26.32 -0.92 -23.75
C ALA A 319 26.65 -0.96 -22.25
N ALA A 320 25.85 -1.68 -21.46
CA ALA A 320 26.09 -1.91 -20.04
C ALA A 320 27.17 -3.00 -19.78
N GLY A 321 27.66 -3.67 -20.81
CA GLY A 321 28.69 -4.71 -20.68
C GLY A 321 28.16 -6.06 -20.16
N VAL A 322 26.85 -6.32 -20.29
CA VAL A 322 26.27 -7.62 -19.88
C VAL A 322 26.76 -8.71 -20.83
N PRO A 323 27.44 -9.77 -20.34
CA PRO A 323 27.94 -10.84 -21.19
C PRO A 323 26.80 -11.78 -21.62
N ASP A 324 26.66 -11.99 -22.93
CA ASP A 324 25.74 -12.95 -23.57
C ASP A 324 24.31 -13.01 -22.95
N PRO A 325 23.58 -11.88 -22.89
CA PRO A 325 22.22 -11.89 -22.37
C PRO A 325 21.31 -12.75 -23.25
N LEU A 326 20.47 -13.58 -22.61
CA LEU A 326 19.47 -14.38 -23.32
C LEU A 326 18.21 -13.54 -23.51
N LEU A 327 17.83 -13.26 -24.76
CA LEU A 327 16.65 -12.48 -25.11
C LEU A 327 15.62 -13.37 -25.80
N LEU A 328 14.42 -13.43 -25.23
CA LEU A 328 13.36 -14.38 -25.62
C LEU A 328 12.05 -13.64 -25.90
N ILE A 329 11.33 -14.09 -26.92
CA ILE A 329 9.95 -13.63 -27.13
C ILE A 329 9.03 -14.44 -26.21
N GLY A 330 8.22 -13.76 -25.39
CA GLY A 330 7.28 -14.42 -24.48
C GLY A 330 6.26 -13.46 -23.87
N ASP A 331 5.17 -14.02 -23.37
CA ASP A 331 4.04 -13.30 -22.78
C ASP A 331 3.90 -13.66 -21.30
N VAL A 332 3.61 -12.66 -20.45
CA VAL A 332 3.44 -12.84 -19.00
C VAL A 332 2.31 -13.82 -18.66
N THR A 333 1.34 -13.97 -19.56
CA THR A 333 0.12 -14.75 -19.36
C THR A 333 0.37 -16.27 -19.43
N ASP A 334 1.43 -16.71 -20.10
CA ASP A 334 1.77 -18.13 -20.31
C ASP A 334 3.18 -18.51 -19.79
N PRO A 335 3.32 -18.70 -18.47
CA PRO A 335 4.60 -19.15 -17.90
C PRO A 335 4.96 -20.60 -18.25
N ASP A 336 4.00 -21.42 -18.73
CA ASP A 336 4.29 -22.79 -19.17
C ASP A 336 5.03 -22.79 -20.53
N ALA A 337 4.67 -21.87 -21.43
CA ALA A 337 5.43 -21.61 -22.65
C ALA A 337 6.83 -21.06 -22.35
N LEU A 338 6.96 -20.12 -21.40
CA LEU A 338 8.27 -19.62 -20.96
C LEU A 338 9.15 -20.76 -20.42
N ARG A 339 8.59 -21.68 -19.62
CA ARG A 339 9.32 -22.85 -19.11
C ARG A 339 9.90 -23.70 -20.24
N ALA A 340 9.10 -23.96 -21.29
CA ALA A 340 9.56 -24.73 -22.44
C ALA A 340 10.72 -24.02 -23.15
N LEU A 341 10.60 -22.71 -23.37
CA LEU A 341 11.61 -21.90 -24.05
C LEU A 341 12.92 -21.78 -23.25
N LEU A 342 12.84 -21.67 -21.92
CA LEU A 342 14.02 -21.70 -21.03
C LEU A 342 14.72 -23.07 -21.09
N ALA A 343 13.95 -24.17 -21.16
CA ALA A 343 14.50 -25.52 -21.23
C ALA A 343 15.32 -25.76 -22.51
N GLU A 344 14.93 -25.18 -23.64
CA GLU A 344 15.72 -25.19 -24.90
C GLU A 344 17.11 -24.59 -24.71
N HIS A 345 17.29 -23.71 -23.73
CA HIS A 345 18.55 -23.05 -23.38
C HIS A 345 19.25 -23.67 -22.16
N GLY A 346 18.79 -24.85 -21.73
CA GLY A 346 19.34 -25.58 -20.58
C GLY A 346 19.01 -24.96 -19.22
N LEU A 347 18.00 -24.08 -19.15
CA LEU A 347 17.59 -23.40 -17.92
C LEU A 347 16.29 -24.03 -17.39
N ALA A 348 16.31 -24.52 -16.15
CA ALA A 348 15.09 -24.92 -15.46
C ALA A 348 14.42 -23.66 -14.86
N ILE A 349 13.13 -23.46 -15.14
CA ILE A 349 12.40 -22.25 -14.70
C ILE A 349 12.48 -22.04 -13.18
N ASP A 350 12.45 -23.12 -12.39
CA ASP A 350 12.51 -23.11 -10.92
C ASP A 350 13.88 -22.70 -10.35
N ASP A 351 14.94 -22.73 -11.18
CA ASP A 351 16.30 -22.33 -10.79
C ASP A 351 16.58 -20.84 -10.98
N GLY A 352 15.63 -20.10 -11.56
CA GLY A 352 15.70 -18.67 -11.80
C GLY A 352 15.01 -17.83 -10.74
N LEU A 353 15.47 -16.60 -10.55
CA LEU A 353 14.68 -15.56 -9.92
C LEU A 353 13.86 -14.86 -11.00
N HIS A 354 12.53 -14.96 -10.90
CA HIS A 354 11.61 -14.27 -11.80
C HIS A 354 11.33 -12.87 -11.28
N ILE A 355 11.52 -11.88 -12.14
CA ILE A 355 11.24 -10.48 -11.85
C ILE A 355 10.34 -9.90 -12.94
N ARG A 356 9.54 -8.89 -12.59
CA ARG A 356 8.79 -8.07 -13.55
C ARG A 356 8.35 -6.77 -12.92
N SER A 357 8.17 -5.75 -13.75
CA SER A 357 7.75 -4.43 -13.30
C SER A 357 6.63 -3.88 -14.17
N PHE A 358 5.52 -3.48 -13.55
CA PHE A 358 4.39 -2.81 -14.17
C PHE A 358 3.78 -3.61 -15.32
N LEU A 359 3.47 -4.89 -15.07
CA LEU A 359 3.09 -5.81 -16.14
C LEU A 359 1.88 -6.69 -15.83
N ASP A 360 1.61 -7.07 -14.58
CA ASP A 360 0.46 -7.93 -14.29
C ASP A 360 -0.87 -7.20 -14.56
N HIS A 361 -0.90 -5.86 -14.45
CA HIS A 361 -2.07 -5.05 -14.84
C HIS A 361 -2.25 -4.92 -16.37
N ASP A 362 -1.19 -5.07 -17.16
CA ASP A 362 -1.19 -4.98 -18.64
C ASP A 362 -1.19 -6.38 -19.29
N ARG A 363 -1.54 -7.43 -18.52
CA ARG A 363 -1.66 -8.80 -19.02
C ARG A 363 -2.84 -8.94 -19.98
N SER A 364 -2.75 -9.93 -20.87
CA SER A 364 -3.90 -10.35 -21.65
C SER A 364 -4.99 -10.91 -20.74
N TYR A 365 -6.20 -10.36 -20.83
CA TYR A 365 -7.37 -10.91 -20.14
C TYR A 365 -7.86 -12.17 -20.86
N LEU A 366 -7.71 -13.33 -20.21
CA LEU A 366 -8.16 -14.61 -20.78
C LEU A 366 -9.59 -14.94 -20.36
N GLY A 367 -10.09 -14.27 -19.33
CA GLY A 367 -11.31 -14.66 -18.66
C GLY A 367 -11.09 -15.88 -17.77
N ALA A 368 -11.84 -15.92 -16.67
CA ALA A 368 -11.96 -17.09 -15.83
C ALA A 368 -13.40 -17.14 -15.33
N GLU A 369 -13.93 -18.36 -15.16
CA GLU A 369 -15.20 -18.53 -14.44
C GLU A 369 -15.09 -17.86 -13.06
N PRO A 370 -16.02 -16.94 -12.71
CA PRO A 370 -15.98 -16.24 -11.44
C PRO A 370 -15.90 -17.20 -10.27
N ARG A 371 -14.83 -17.13 -9.49
CA ARG A 371 -14.63 -18.04 -8.35
C ARG A 371 -15.51 -17.63 -7.18
N ASP A 372 -16.00 -18.59 -6.40
CA ASP A 372 -16.84 -18.33 -5.22
C ASP A 372 -16.09 -17.69 -4.04
N ASP A 373 -14.77 -17.91 -3.95
CA ASP A 373 -13.90 -17.30 -2.95
C ASP A 373 -13.39 -15.89 -3.35
N VAL A 374 -13.73 -15.43 -4.55
CA VAL A 374 -13.45 -14.07 -5.04
C VAL A 374 -14.70 -13.21 -4.89
N ALA A 375 -14.59 -12.17 -4.07
CA ALA A 375 -15.70 -11.27 -3.78
C ALA A 375 -15.79 -10.08 -4.74
N GLY A 376 -14.74 -9.76 -5.51
CA GLY A 376 -14.68 -8.55 -6.33
C GLY A 376 -14.53 -7.32 -5.44
N TRP A 377 -13.41 -7.22 -4.74
CA TRP A 377 -13.15 -6.11 -3.82
C TRP A 377 -12.94 -4.80 -4.55
N SER A 378 -12.20 -4.84 -5.65
CA SER A 378 -11.74 -3.64 -6.32
C SER A 378 -12.88 -2.70 -6.73
N SER A 379 -12.67 -1.40 -6.56
CA SER A 379 -13.63 -0.37 -6.97
C SER A 379 -13.31 0.27 -8.32
N GLY A 380 -12.32 -0.27 -9.04
CA GLY A 380 -11.95 0.19 -10.37
C GLY A 380 -13.02 -0.09 -11.44
N VAL A 381 -12.77 0.41 -12.64
CA VAL A 381 -13.58 0.14 -13.83
C VAL A 381 -12.76 -0.67 -14.82
N TYR A 382 -13.40 -1.68 -15.42
CA TYR A 382 -12.74 -2.68 -16.24
C TYR A 382 -13.50 -2.90 -17.53
N LEU A 383 -12.74 -3.13 -18.60
CA LEU A 383 -13.27 -3.34 -19.93
C LEU A 383 -12.78 -4.69 -20.44
N ALA A 384 -13.71 -5.47 -21.01
CA ALA A 384 -13.38 -6.62 -21.82
C ALA A 384 -12.76 -6.17 -23.16
N PRO A 385 -12.10 -7.07 -23.91
CA PRO A 385 -11.53 -6.75 -25.22
C PRO A 385 -12.53 -6.19 -26.25
N ASP A 386 -13.82 -6.45 -26.09
CA ASP A 386 -14.89 -5.92 -26.95
C ASP A 386 -15.45 -4.55 -26.48
N GLY A 387 -14.91 -3.99 -25.39
CA GLY A 387 -15.35 -2.72 -24.80
C GLY A 387 -16.53 -2.84 -23.83
N SER A 388 -17.08 -4.05 -23.62
CA SER A 388 -18.11 -4.30 -22.60
C SER A 388 -17.54 -4.17 -21.18
N PRO A 389 -18.35 -3.73 -20.19
CA PRO A 389 -17.88 -3.61 -18.82
C PRO A 389 -17.64 -4.98 -18.18
N LEU A 390 -16.54 -5.11 -17.44
CA LEU A 390 -16.26 -6.26 -16.57
C LEU A 390 -16.49 -5.90 -15.10
N SER A 391 -16.96 -6.87 -14.32
CA SER A 391 -17.02 -6.75 -12.87
C SER A 391 -15.65 -6.94 -12.22
N ALA A 392 -15.46 -6.35 -11.05
CA ALA A 392 -14.25 -6.59 -10.25
C ALA A 392 -14.03 -8.08 -9.93
N ARG A 393 -15.11 -8.85 -9.75
CA ARG A 393 -15.03 -10.30 -9.48
C ARG A 393 -14.45 -11.07 -10.67
N GLU A 394 -14.80 -10.69 -11.90
CA GLU A 394 -14.27 -11.31 -13.11
C GLU A 394 -12.77 -11.01 -13.28
N VAL A 395 -12.37 -9.74 -13.09
CA VAL A 395 -10.96 -9.32 -13.19
C VAL A 395 -10.09 -9.94 -12.10
N GLU A 396 -10.57 -9.97 -10.87
CA GLU A 396 -9.86 -10.61 -9.76
C GLU A 396 -9.78 -12.14 -9.93
N SER A 397 -10.82 -12.78 -10.45
CA SER A 397 -10.80 -14.23 -10.72
C SER A 397 -9.77 -14.58 -11.80
N ASP A 398 -9.70 -13.78 -12.86
CA ASP A 398 -8.67 -13.89 -13.90
C ASP A 398 -7.27 -13.66 -13.33
N LEU A 399 -7.08 -12.64 -12.47
CA LEU A 399 -5.79 -12.40 -11.81
C LEU A 399 -5.37 -13.56 -10.90
N VAL A 400 -6.30 -14.14 -10.12
CA VAL A 400 -6.01 -15.32 -9.29
C VAL A 400 -5.59 -16.50 -10.17
N ALA A 401 -6.26 -16.72 -11.31
CA ALA A 401 -5.88 -17.77 -12.24
C ALA A 401 -4.48 -17.53 -12.84
N HIS A 402 -4.19 -16.28 -13.22
CA HIS A 402 -2.88 -15.83 -13.71
C HIS A 402 -1.75 -16.07 -12.69
N LEU A 403 -1.91 -15.56 -11.47
CA LEU A 403 -0.95 -15.77 -10.39
C LEU A 403 -0.82 -17.26 -10.04
N GLY A 404 -1.89 -18.03 -10.14
CA GLY A 404 -1.90 -19.48 -9.95
C GLY A 404 -1.08 -20.24 -11.00
N ARG A 405 -1.01 -19.77 -12.25
CA ARG A 405 -0.11 -20.31 -13.28
C ARG A 405 1.35 -20.06 -12.89
N TRP A 406 1.69 -18.83 -12.49
CA TRP A 406 3.04 -18.48 -12.04
C TRP A 406 3.48 -19.18 -10.77
N ARG A 407 2.58 -19.37 -9.80
CA ARG A 407 2.85 -20.03 -8.50
C ARG A 407 3.47 -21.42 -8.66
N ARG A 408 3.23 -22.11 -9.78
CA ARG A 408 3.81 -23.44 -10.10
C ARG A 408 5.32 -23.41 -10.34
N HIS A 409 5.85 -22.27 -10.76
CA HIS A 409 7.24 -22.12 -11.27
C HIS A 409 8.13 -21.25 -10.37
N VAL A 410 7.60 -20.73 -9.25
CA VAL A 410 8.31 -19.79 -8.37
C VAL A 410 8.51 -20.29 -6.94
N GLY A 411 8.33 -21.60 -6.70
CA GLY A 411 8.37 -22.18 -5.34
C GLY A 411 9.72 -22.06 -4.63
N ARG A 412 10.83 -22.00 -5.37
CA ARG A 412 12.19 -22.01 -4.82
C ARG A 412 12.70 -20.64 -4.40
N PHE A 413 12.64 -19.66 -5.31
CA PHE A 413 13.19 -18.32 -5.09
C PHE A 413 12.11 -17.23 -5.00
N GLY A 414 10.84 -17.57 -5.25
CA GLY A 414 9.76 -16.61 -5.36
C GLY A 414 9.83 -15.80 -6.66
N MET A 415 9.09 -14.70 -6.68
CA MET A 415 9.14 -13.70 -7.75
C MET A 415 9.21 -12.28 -7.15
N VAL A 416 9.91 -11.37 -7.82
CA VAL A 416 9.92 -9.95 -7.44
C VAL A 416 9.04 -9.18 -8.40
N VAL A 417 7.97 -8.57 -7.88
CA VAL A 417 6.97 -7.86 -8.66
C VAL A 417 6.94 -6.41 -8.20
N ILE A 418 7.18 -5.49 -9.12
CA ILE A 418 6.84 -4.07 -8.96
C ILE A 418 5.53 -3.83 -9.68
N GLU A 419 4.51 -3.32 -9.00
CA GLU A 419 3.18 -3.17 -9.61
C GLU A 419 2.54 -1.82 -9.30
N ALA A 420 1.82 -1.28 -10.29
CA ALA A 420 0.94 -0.13 -10.13
C ALA A 420 -0.46 -0.57 -9.68
N HIS A 421 -1.10 0.28 -8.89
CA HIS A 421 -2.40 0.00 -8.29
C HIS A 421 -3.34 1.19 -8.47
N SER A 422 -4.60 0.89 -8.72
CA SER A 422 -5.67 1.90 -8.71
C SER A 422 -5.88 2.44 -7.30
N VAL A 423 -6.54 3.60 -7.21
CA VAL A 423 -6.94 4.20 -5.93
C VAL A 423 -8.43 4.44 -5.95
N ALA A 424 -9.15 3.76 -5.05
CA ALA A 424 -10.59 3.90 -4.90
C ALA A 424 -11.04 5.38 -4.91
N PRO A 425 -12.09 5.76 -5.67
CA PRO A 425 -12.53 7.15 -5.81
C PRO A 425 -12.75 7.88 -4.48
N ARG A 426 -13.32 7.18 -3.49
CA ARG A 426 -13.56 7.70 -2.15
C ARG A 426 -12.28 8.08 -1.40
N VAL A 427 -11.14 7.48 -1.76
CA VAL A 427 -9.82 7.80 -1.22
C VAL A 427 -9.16 8.89 -2.06
N ALA A 428 -9.19 8.76 -3.39
CA ALA A 428 -8.59 9.69 -4.34
C ALA A 428 -9.10 11.14 -4.13
N ARG A 429 -10.39 11.33 -3.86
CA ARG A 429 -11.00 12.65 -3.64
C ARG A 429 -10.39 13.45 -2.48
N HIS A 430 -9.86 12.77 -1.46
CA HIS A 430 -9.18 13.39 -0.31
C HIS A 430 -7.67 13.57 -0.53
N GLN A 431 -7.14 13.11 -1.67
CA GLN A 431 -5.71 13.01 -1.95
C GLN A 431 -5.33 13.72 -3.26
N ALA A 432 -6.09 14.76 -3.65
CA ALA A 432 -5.83 15.55 -4.85
C ALA A 432 -4.39 16.11 -4.87
N GLY A 433 -3.63 15.79 -5.92
CA GLY A 433 -2.24 16.17 -6.06
C GLY A 433 -1.25 15.37 -5.18
N ALA A 434 -1.73 14.45 -4.35
CA ALA A 434 -0.90 13.40 -3.73
C ALA A 434 -0.88 12.11 -4.57
N THR A 435 -1.85 11.94 -5.46
CA THR A 435 -1.97 10.90 -6.49
C THR A 435 -2.50 11.52 -7.78
N HIS A 436 -2.32 10.83 -8.91
CA HIS A 436 -2.92 11.14 -10.22
C HIS A 436 -3.86 10.00 -10.68
N SER A 437 -4.45 9.28 -9.71
CA SER A 437 -5.33 8.13 -9.95
C SER A 437 -6.55 8.45 -10.79
N ALA A 438 -7.09 9.68 -10.71
CA ALA A 438 -8.21 10.06 -11.57
C ALA A 438 -7.85 9.96 -13.06
N ALA A 439 -6.63 10.35 -13.44
CA ALA A 439 -6.13 10.10 -14.79
C ALA A 439 -5.66 8.65 -14.99
N LEU A 440 -4.77 8.16 -14.12
CA LEU A 440 -4.12 6.85 -14.23
C LEU A 440 -5.15 5.74 -14.45
N ASP A 441 -6.09 5.62 -13.52
CA ASP A 441 -7.08 4.54 -13.48
C ASP A 441 -7.97 4.61 -14.73
N THR A 442 -8.30 5.84 -15.17
CA THR A 442 -9.15 6.07 -16.34
C THR A 442 -8.47 5.67 -17.64
N TYR A 443 -7.27 6.20 -17.94
CA TYR A 443 -6.65 5.88 -19.23
C TYR A 443 -6.21 4.42 -19.30
N HIS A 444 -5.85 3.79 -18.18
CA HIS A 444 -5.58 2.35 -18.13
C HIS A 444 -6.85 1.53 -18.42
N ALA A 445 -7.98 1.87 -17.80
CA ALA A 445 -9.25 1.20 -18.08
C ALA A 445 -9.65 1.36 -19.56
N LEU A 446 -9.57 2.59 -20.09
CA LEU A 446 -9.87 2.88 -21.49
C LEU A 446 -8.95 2.10 -22.45
N SER A 447 -7.70 1.83 -22.07
CA SER A 447 -6.73 1.04 -22.84
C SER A 447 -6.72 -0.46 -22.52
N HIS A 448 -7.78 -0.97 -21.88
CA HIS A 448 -7.97 -2.39 -21.53
C HIS A 448 -6.90 -2.95 -20.59
N GLN A 449 -6.49 -2.15 -19.60
CA GLN A 449 -5.58 -2.55 -18.53
C GLN A 449 -6.33 -2.65 -17.19
N TYR A 450 -5.84 -3.53 -16.31
CA TYR A 450 -6.58 -4.08 -15.18
C TYR A 450 -5.96 -3.70 -13.82
N LEU A 451 -5.84 -2.40 -13.56
CA LEU A 451 -5.39 -1.89 -12.27
C LEU A 451 -6.39 -2.20 -11.15
N ILE A 452 -5.92 -2.82 -10.06
CA ILE A 452 -6.71 -3.06 -8.85
C ILE A 452 -6.02 -2.45 -7.63
N GLU A 453 -6.78 -2.13 -6.58
CA GLU A 453 -6.22 -1.60 -5.35
C GLU A 453 -5.28 -2.63 -4.69
N TYR A 454 -4.27 -2.12 -3.98
CA TYR A 454 -3.22 -2.96 -3.39
C TYR A 454 -3.74 -4.08 -2.48
N SER A 455 -4.77 -3.84 -1.67
CA SER A 455 -5.36 -4.88 -0.83
C SER A 455 -6.08 -5.96 -1.62
N ALA A 456 -6.74 -5.61 -2.73
CA ALA A 456 -7.31 -6.58 -3.66
C ALA A 456 -6.19 -7.42 -4.31
N PHE A 457 -5.07 -6.80 -4.70
CA PHE A 457 -3.90 -7.50 -5.23
C PHE A 457 -3.29 -8.50 -4.24
N LEU A 458 -3.08 -8.10 -2.98
CA LEU A 458 -2.58 -9.02 -1.94
C LEU A 458 -3.57 -10.16 -1.65
N ARG A 459 -4.88 -9.88 -1.71
CA ARG A 459 -5.91 -10.92 -1.58
C ARG A 459 -5.82 -11.92 -2.73
N CYS A 460 -5.67 -11.44 -3.97
CA CYS A 460 -5.49 -12.31 -5.14
C CYS A 460 -4.21 -13.15 -5.03
N CYS A 461 -3.10 -12.55 -4.56
CA CYS A 461 -1.88 -13.29 -4.23
C CYS A 461 -2.16 -14.43 -3.23
N GLY A 462 -2.83 -14.11 -2.12
CA GLY A 462 -3.16 -15.09 -1.08
C GLY A 462 -4.03 -16.23 -1.60
N LEU A 463 -5.06 -15.93 -2.40
CA LEU A 463 -5.91 -16.96 -3.04
C LEU A 463 -5.16 -17.83 -4.05
N ALA A 464 -4.11 -17.29 -4.67
CA ALA A 464 -3.21 -18.05 -5.56
C ALA A 464 -2.13 -18.84 -4.80
N GLY A 465 -2.07 -18.75 -3.46
CA GLY A 465 -1.06 -19.41 -2.62
C GLY A 465 0.30 -18.69 -2.62
N LEU A 466 0.29 -17.38 -2.80
CA LEU A 466 1.43 -16.47 -2.77
C LEU A 466 1.28 -15.43 -1.65
N GLN A 467 2.38 -15.01 -1.05
CA GLN A 467 2.41 -14.00 0.00
C GLN A 467 3.63 -13.08 -0.13
N PRO A 468 3.52 -11.79 0.21
CA PRO A 468 4.67 -10.89 0.23
C PRO A 468 5.58 -11.17 1.44
N VAL A 469 6.88 -10.99 1.25
CA VAL A 469 7.86 -10.95 2.36
C VAL A 469 7.80 -9.58 3.04
N GLY A 470 7.12 -9.51 4.19
CA GLY A 470 6.71 -8.24 4.82
C GLY A 470 7.84 -7.24 5.14
N HIS A 471 9.03 -7.66 5.53
CA HIS A 471 10.15 -6.72 5.81
C HIS A 471 10.80 -6.15 4.55
N LEU A 472 10.62 -6.83 3.41
CA LEU A 472 11.14 -6.42 2.10
C LEU A 472 10.15 -5.56 1.32
N GLU A 473 8.87 -5.62 1.65
CA GLU A 473 7.81 -4.84 1.03
C GLU A 473 8.19 -3.34 0.94
N ARG A 474 7.95 -2.76 -0.25
CA ARG A 474 8.01 -1.32 -0.49
C ARG A 474 6.66 -0.85 -1.01
N ARG A 475 6.15 0.25 -0.44
CA ARG A 475 4.86 0.84 -0.78
C ARG A 475 5.00 2.32 -1.02
N TYR A 476 4.35 2.82 -2.07
CA TYR A 476 4.40 4.20 -2.49
C TYR A 476 2.98 4.73 -2.72
N PRO A 477 2.59 5.80 -2.02
CA PRO A 477 3.24 6.37 -0.83
C PRO A 477 3.24 5.41 0.38
N ARG A 478 4.27 5.52 1.24
CA ARG A 478 4.46 4.62 2.40
C ARG A 478 3.43 4.78 3.52
N ASN A 479 2.91 6.00 3.71
CA ASN A 479 2.20 6.38 4.94
C ASN A 479 0.84 7.07 4.71
N ARG A 480 0.29 6.97 3.49
CA ARG A 480 -1.02 7.51 3.11
C ARG A 480 -2.04 6.36 3.08
N PRO A 481 -3.35 6.63 2.98
CA PRO A 481 -4.37 5.58 3.07
C PRO A 481 -4.60 4.83 1.74
N PHE A 482 -3.59 4.85 0.86
CA PHE A 482 -3.58 4.14 -0.42
C PHE A 482 -2.13 3.78 -0.78
N VAL A 483 -1.99 2.82 -1.68
CA VAL A 483 -0.73 2.42 -2.28
C VAL A 483 -0.95 2.46 -3.79
N ALA A 484 -0.22 3.32 -4.49
CA ALA A 484 -0.28 3.46 -5.94
C ALA A 484 0.80 2.64 -6.65
N VAL A 485 1.91 2.37 -5.98
CA VAL A 485 2.94 1.43 -6.45
C VAL A 485 3.40 0.56 -5.28
N SER A 486 3.58 -0.74 -5.52
CA SER A 486 4.22 -1.65 -4.57
C SER A 486 5.40 -2.37 -5.20
N ALA A 487 6.38 -2.77 -4.39
CA ALA A 487 7.42 -3.72 -4.79
C ALA A 487 7.47 -4.85 -3.76
N ASN A 488 7.26 -6.07 -4.23
CA ASN A 488 7.04 -7.25 -3.40
C ASN A 488 7.97 -8.37 -3.82
N HIS A 489 8.55 -9.07 -2.84
CA HIS A 489 9.03 -10.43 -3.03
C HIS A 489 7.89 -11.37 -2.66
N LEU A 490 7.25 -11.95 -3.67
CA LEU A 490 6.17 -12.92 -3.49
C LEU A 490 6.77 -14.33 -3.39
N VAL A 491 6.41 -15.04 -2.34
CA VAL A 491 6.84 -16.41 -2.06
C VAL A 491 5.63 -17.29 -1.82
N THR A 492 5.79 -18.60 -1.96
CA THR A 492 4.72 -19.54 -1.59
C THR A 492 4.49 -19.58 -0.08
N GLU A 493 3.35 -20.12 0.33
CA GLU A 493 2.99 -20.33 1.74
C GLU A 493 4.08 -21.08 2.52
N ARG A 494 4.23 -20.71 3.80
CA ARG A 494 5.32 -21.17 4.68
C ARG A 494 4.74 -21.92 5.88
N PRO A 495 4.67 -23.26 5.84
CA PRO A 495 4.19 -24.03 6.98
C PRO A 495 5.15 -23.95 8.16
N LEU A 496 4.60 -23.90 9.38
CA LEU A 496 5.37 -24.14 10.60
C LEU A 496 5.65 -25.66 10.70
N PRO A 497 6.88 -26.10 11.00
CA PRO A 497 7.18 -27.52 11.04
C PRO A 497 6.57 -28.19 12.26
N ALA A 498 6.12 -29.43 12.06
CA ALA A 498 5.89 -30.37 13.15
C ALA A 498 7.21 -31.14 13.41
N GLY A 499 7.85 -30.88 14.55
CA GLY A 499 8.98 -31.67 15.03
C GLY A 499 8.52 -32.76 16.00
N PRO A 500 9.30 -33.84 16.20
CA PRO A 500 9.02 -34.78 17.28
C PRO A 500 9.09 -34.05 18.63
N PRO A 501 8.26 -34.43 19.62
CA PRO A 501 8.27 -33.80 20.94
C PRO A 501 9.66 -33.88 21.57
N GLY A 502 10.21 -32.72 21.98
CA GLY A 502 11.42 -32.63 22.78
C GLY A 502 11.12 -32.48 24.27
N GLU A 503 12.14 -32.63 25.11
CA GLU A 503 12.05 -32.29 26.53
C GLU A 503 11.70 -30.80 26.70
N ARG A 504 10.63 -30.50 27.43
CA ARG A 504 10.14 -29.12 27.64
C ARG A 504 10.68 -28.53 28.94
N HIS A 505 11.25 -27.34 28.86
CA HIS A 505 11.76 -26.58 30.01
C HIS A 505 10.90 -25.35 30.31
N ASP A 506 9.58 -25.53 30.30
CA ASP A 506 8.63 -24.47 30.66
C ASP A 506 8.62 -24.22 32.16
N THR A 507 8.45 -22.96 32.56
CA THR A 507 8.13 -22.62 33.96
C THR A 507 6.66 -22.26 34.14
N TRP A 508 5.87 -22.34 33.08
CA TRP A 508 4.43 -22.12 33.08
C TRP A 508 3.75 -22.99 32.02
N ARG A 509 2.55 -23.48 32.33
CA ARG A 509 1.66 -24.21 31.41
C ARG A 509 0.21 -23.80 31.73
N PRO A 510 -0.70 -23.84 30.74
CA PRO A 510 -2.10 -23.55 31.00
C PRO A 510 -2.73 -24.57 31.96
N GLY A 511 -3.62 -24.09 32.82
CA GLY A 511 -4.47 -24.91 33.68
C GLY A 511 -5.84 -25.20 33.03
N PRO A 512 -6.68 -26.03 33.65
CA PRO A 512 -8.01 -26.38 33.14
C PRO A 512 -8.96 -25.18 32.97
N GLU A 513 -8.72 -24.11 33.73
CA GLU A 513 -9.54 -22.90 33.78
C GLU A 513 -9.19 -21.88 32.67
N ASP A 514 -8.10 -22.10 31.92
CA ASP A 514 -7.64 -21.17 30.90
C ASP A 514 -8.51 -21.28 29.62
N ASP A 515 -9.35 -20.26 29.39
CA ASP A 515 -10.27 -20.19 28.25
C ASP A 515 -9.53 -19.94 26.91
N LEU A 516 -9.52 -20.96 26.05
CA LEU A 516 -8.93 -20.86 24.71
C LEU A 516 -9.81 -20.07 23.72
N ALA A 517 -11.09 -19.85 24.00
CA ALA A 517 -11.99 -19.16 23.07
C ALA A 517 -11.56 -17.70 22.84
N ASP A 518 -11.11 -17.02 23.90
CA ASP A 518 -10.57 -15.67 23.81
C ASP A 518 -9.26 -15.62 23.01
N GLY A 519 -8.35 -16.55 23.27
CA GLY A 519 -7.11 -16.70 22.51
C GLY A 519 -7.34 -17.03 21.04
N ALA A 520 -8.30 -17.90 20.73
CA ALA A 520 -8.69 -18.20 19.36
C ALA A 520 -9.28 -16.97 18.64
N GLY A 521 -10.04 -16.12 19.35
CA GLY A 521 -10.56 -14.87 18.83
C GLY A 521 -9.45 -13.90 18.42
N LEU A 522 -8.47 -13.66 19.31
CA LEU A 522 -7.28 -12.86 18.98
C LEU A 522 -6.46 -13.50 17.85
N HIS A 523 -6.33 -14.83 17.83
CA HIS A 523 -5.56 -15.52 16.81
C HIS A 523 -6.16 -15.33 15.40
N ARG A 524 -7.49 -15.36 15.25
CA ARG A 524 -8.17 -15.09 13.96
C ARG A 524 -8.07 -13.63 13.49
N LEU A 525 -7.79 -12.70 14.40
CA LEU A 525 -7.46 -11.30 14.07
C LEU A 525 -6.03 -11.18 13.50
N LEU A 526 -5.13 -12.11 13.83
CA LEU A 526 -3.72 -12.07 13.42
C LEU A 526 -3.46 -12.97 12.20
N PHE A 527 -4.24 -14.04 12.04
CA PHE A 527 -4.15 -15.00 10.95
C PHE A 527 -5.52 -15.22 10.30
N THR A 528 -5.56 -15.22 8.98
CA THR A 528 -6.80 -15.49 8.23
C THR A 528 -7.30 -16.88 8.58
N ASP A 529 -8.55 -16.98 9.07
CA ASP A 529 -9.16 -18.23 9.57
C ASP A 529 -8.38 -18.95 10.69
N GLY A 530 -7.38 -18.29 11.29
CA GLY A 530 -6.45 -18.89 12.24
C GLY A 530 -5.34 -19.75 11.60
N ASP A 531 -5.24 -19.78 10.27
CA ASP A 531 -4.21 -20.50 9.54
C ASP A 531 -2.84 -19.83 9.72
N LEU A 532 -1.91 -20.55 10.35
CA LEU A 532 -0.57 -20.07 10.62
C LEU A 532 0.18 -19.65 9.36
N THR A 533 -0.16 -20.15 8.17
CA THR A 533 0.52 -19.80 6.93
C THR A 533 0.07 -18.46 6.34
N ARG A 534 -1.04 -17.90 6.81
CA ARG A 534 -1.73 -16.74 6.20
C ARG A 534 -1.88 -15.58 7.19
N PRO A 535 -0.77 -14.94 7.62
CA PRO A 535 -0.84 -13.78 8.51
C PRO A 535 -1.60 -12.63 7.85
N ARG A 536 -2.44 -11.92 8.62
CA ARG A 536 -3.23 -10.80 8.09
C ARG A 536 -2.34 -9.58 7.81
N THR A 537 -2.62 -8.89 6.71
CA THR A 537 -1.76 -7.87 6.11
C THR A 537 -1.58 -6.63 6.99
N TRP A 538 -2.59 -6.29 7.81
CA TRP A 538 -2.55 -5.14 8.72
C TRP A 538 -1.41 -5.19 9.75
N CYS A 539 -1.01 -6.40 10.18
CA CYS A 539 0.03 -6.61 11.18
C CYS A 539 1.27 -7.36 10.66
N ALA A 540 1.16 -8.09 9.54
CA ALA A 540 2.24 -8.89 8.97
C ALA A 540 3.48 -8.07 8.62
N GLY A 541 3.33 -6.93 7.93
CA GLY A 541 4.48 -6.10 7.54
C GLY A 541 5.22 -5.50 8.74
N ALA A 542 4.48 -4.92 9.70
CA ALA A 542 5.04 -4.36 10.93
C ALA A 542 5.79 -5.42 11.76
N THR A 543 5.18 -6.60 11.92
CA THR A 543 5.78 -7.72 12.66
C THR A 543 6.97 -8.31 11.91
N GLY A 544 6.88 -8.43 10.58
CA GLY A 544 7.97 -8.90 9.73
C GLY A 544 9.23 -8.06 9.88
N ILE A 545 9.11 -6.73 10.01
CA ILE A 545 10.26 -5.85 10.29
C ILE A 545 10.91 -6.18 11.64
N VAL A 546 10.12 -6.34 12.70
CA VAL A 546 10.63 -6.72 14.04
C VAL A 546 11.30 -8.09 14.00
N VAL A 547 10.67 -9.06 13.35
CA VAL A 547 11.19 -10.43 13.18
C VAL A 547 12.51 -10.42 12.42
N HIS A 548 12.60 -9.68 11.31
CA HIS A 548 13.81 -9.58 10.51
C HIS A 548 14.97 -8.98 11.31
N GLN A 549 14.71 -7.89 12.04
CA GLN A 549 15.70 -7.25 12.90
C GLN A 549 16.28 -8.22 13.94
N VAL A 550 15.43 -9.07 14.53
CA VAL A 550 15.82 -10.10 15.51
C VAL A 550 16.57 -11.24 14.84
N LEU A 551 16.13 -11.68 13.66
CA LEU A 551 16.79 -12.70 12.87
C LEU A 551 18.22 -12.28 12.52
N GLU A 552 18.45 -11.03 12.11
CA GLU A 552 19.80 -10.50 11.87
C GLU A 552 20.68 -10.59 13.12
N ALA A 553 20.15 -10.27 14.30
CA ALA A 553 20.88 -10.37 15.55
C ALA A 553 21.22 -11.83 15.90
N VAL A 554 20.29 -12.77 15.63
CA VAL A 554 20.52 -14.21 15.76
C VAL A 554 21.62 -14.66 14.80
N GLU A 555 21.53 -14.34 13.50
CA GLU A 555 22.52 -14.73 12.50
C GLU A 555 23.91 -14.15 12.80
N ALA A 556 24.00 -12.90 13.23
CA ALA A 556 25.25 -12.30 13.67
C ALA A 556 25.86 -13.01 14.89
N ARG A 557 25.02 -13.58 15.76
CA ARG A 557 25.49 -14.37 16.91
C ARG A 557 26.01 -15.74 16.49
N ILE A 558 25.41 -16.40 15.49
CA ILE A 558 25.84 -17.72 14.95
C ILE A 558 27.33 -17.69 14.60
N GLU A 559 27.82 -16.60 14.01
CA GLU A 559 29.23 -16.49 13.60
C GLU A 559 30.22 -16.37 14.78
N ARG A 560 29.72 -16.21 16.01
CA ARG A 560 30.54 -15.97 17.22
C ARG A 560 30.27 -16.99 18.34
N VAL A 561 29.41 -17.99 18.12
CA VAL A 561 29.10 -18.99 19.16
C VAL A 561 30.28 -19.93 19.38
N ARG A 562 30.42 -20.41 20.61
CA ARG A 562 31.32 -21.51 20.98
C ARG A 562 30.53 -22.79 21.23
N PRO A 563 31.15 -23.98 21.13
CA PRO A 563 30.49 -25.22 21.54
C PRO A 563 29.95 -25.12 22.97
N GLY A 564 28.68 -25.50 23.16
CA GLY A 564 27.93 -25.36 24.42
C GLY A 564 27.19 -24.02 24.59
N ASP A 565 27.43 -23.02 23.74
CA ASP A 565 26.65 -21.78 23.76
C ASP A 565 25.19 -22.04 23.36
N ALA A 566 24.32 -21.17 23.85
CA ALA A 566 22.94 -21.08 23.40
C ALA A 566 22.62 -19.64 22.98
N VAL A 567 22.05 -19.51 21.78
CA VAL A 567 21.50 -18.25 21.26
C VAL A 567 20.05 -18.14 21.72
N ARG A 568 19.76 -17.10 22.49
CA ARG A 568 18.49 -16.93 23.18
C ARG A 568 17.74 -15.70 22.68
N VAL A 569 16.49 -15.89 22.28
CA VAL A 569 15.55 -14.82 21.96
C VAL A 569 14.43 -14.83 22.98
N LEU A 570 13.96 -13.65 23.40
CA LEU A 570 12.80 -13.51 24.28
C LEU A 570 11.69 -12.71 23.61
N ASP A 571 10.49 -13.25 23.61
CA ASP A 571 9.25 -12.59 23.18
C ASP A 571 8.51 -12.04 24.40
N TYR A 572 8.54 -10.71 24.56
CA TYR A 572 7.96 -9.99 25.70
C TYR A 572 6.52 -9.58 25.39
N GLY A 573 5.56 -10.20 26.08
CA GLY A 573 4.13 -10.03 25.79
C GLY A 573 3.71 -10.86 24.59
N ALA A 574 4.03 -12.15 24.61
CA ALA A 574 3.92 -13.03 23.45
C ALA A 574 2.49 -13.22 22.91
N GLY A 575 1.46 -13.04 23.75
CA GLY A 575 0.05 -13.26 23.39
C GLY A 575 -0.17 -14.67 22.84
N THR A 576 -0.81 -14.76 21.68
CA THR A 576 -1.01 -16.03 20.96
C THR A 576 0.24 -16.50 20.19
N GLY A 577 1.35 -15.78 20.28
CA GLY A 577 2.65 -16.16 19.71
C GLY A 577 2.90 -15.66 18.30
N PHE A 578 2.19 -14.65 17.79
CA PHE A 578 2.30 -14.21 16.39
C PHE A 578 3.75 -13.92 15.94
N ALA A 579 4.48 -13.06 16.65
CA ALA A 579 5.86 -12.74 16.29
C ALA A 579 6.81 -13.94 16.50
N SER A 580 6.54 -14.78 17.50
CA SER A 580 7.26 -16.04 17.72
C SER A 580 7.08 -17.02 16.55
N ILE A 581 5.85 -17.19 16.04
CA ILE A 581 5.53 -18.04 14.88
C ILE A 581 6.30 -17.55 13.64
N GLU A 582 6.22 -16.25 13.35
CA GLU A 582 6.92 -15.68 12.20
C GLU A 582 8.44 -15.77 12.32
N LEU A 583 9.00 -15.56 13.52
CA LEU A 583 10.43 -15.75 13.77
C LEU A 583 10.86 -17.21 13.58
N LEU A 584 10.07 -18.17 14.05
CA LEU A 584 10.36 -19.59 13.88
C LEU A 584 10.41 -19.97 12.39
N LYS A 585 9.42 -19.53 11.59
CA LYS A 585 9.43 -19.71 10.13
C LYS A 585 10.69 -19.13 9.49
N ALA A 586 11.07 -17.91 9.88
CA ALA A 586 12.25 -17.25 9.34
C ALA A 586 13.56 -17.96 9.74
N CYS A 587 13.68 -18.43 10.99
CA CYS A 587 14.81 -19.21 11.46
C CYS A 587 14.99 -20.52 10.68
N LEU A 588 13.89 -21.17 10.29
CA LEU A 588 13.91 -22.40 9.50
C LEU A 588 14.36 -22.14 8.07
N GLU A 589 13.78 -21.13 7.42
CA GLU A 589 14.20 -20.69 6.09
C GLU A 589 15.70 -20.38 6.04
N ARG A 590 16.24 -19.77 7.11
CA ARG A 590 17.66 -19.43 7.24
C ARG A 590 18.54 -20.56 7.80
N ASN A 591 17.98 -21.75 8.03
CA ASN A 591 18.68 -22.90 8.60
C ASN A 591 19.41 -22.60 9.91
N VAL A 592 18.87 -21.69 10.73
CA VAL A 592 19.51 -21.20 11.97
C VAL A 592 19.89 -22.34 12.90
N VAL A 593 18.95 -23.26 13.14
CA VAL A 593 19.15 -24.39 14.07
C VAL A 593 20.26 -25.32 13.58
N ARG A 594 20.28 -25.64 12.28
CA ARG A 594 21.32 -26.48 11.67
C ARG A 594 22.69 -25.81 11.77
N ARG A 595 22.79 -24.53 11.40
CA ARG A 595 24.04 -23.75 11.45
C ARG A 595 24.61 -23.60 12.86
N LEU A 596 23.74 -23.58 13.87
CA LEU A 596 24.14 -23.58 15.29
C LEU A 596 24.61 -24.97 15.72
N ALA A 597 23.88 -26.03 15.36
CA ALA A 597 24.25 -27.41 15.67
C ALA A 597 25.61 -27.81 15.07
N GLU A 598 25.90 -27.40 13.83
CA GLU A 598 27.21 -27.58 13.17
C GLU A 598 28.36 -26.92 13.95
N ARG A 599 28.07 -25.93 14.79
CA ARG A 599 29.04 -25.24 15.68
C ARG A 599 28.95 -25.71 17.14
N GLY A 600 28.19 -26.77 17.43
CA GLY A 600 27.98 -27.29 18.78
C GLY A 600 27.17 -26.36 19.69
N ALA A 601 26.35 -25.46 19.14
CA ALA A 601 25.52 -24.51 19.87
C ALA A 601 24.02 -24.79 19.68
N THR A 602 23.17 -24.22 20.54
CA THR A 602 21.71 -24.41 20.51
C THR A 602 20.93 -23.11 20.31
N PHE A 603 19.67 -23.25 19.87
CA PHE A 603 18.72 -22.15 19.74
C PHE A 603 17.59 -22.27 20.77
N GLU A 604 17.18 -21.13 21.32
CA GLU A 604 16.25 -21.04 22.43
C GLU A 604 15.31 -19.83 22.25
N LEU A 605 14.00 -20.06 22.15
CA LEU A 605 12.98 -19.02 22.08
C LEU A 605 12.12 -19.03 23.36
N HIS A 606 12.20 -17.95 24.13
CA HIS A 606 11.51 -17.80 25.41
C HIS A 606 10.31 -16.87 25.25
N LEU A 607 9.10 -17.41 25.40
CA LEU A 607 7.86 -16.66 25.35
C LEU A 607 7.46 -16.28 26.78
N VAL A 608 7.24 -14.99 27.02
CA VAL A 608 6.84 -14.50 28.34
C VAL A 608 5.59 -13.64 28.25
N ASP A 609 4.61 -13.92 29.09
CA ASP A 609 3.39 -13.12 29.20
C ASP A 609 2.72 -13.24 30.58
N ILE A 610 1.68 -12.46 30.81
CA ILE A 610 0.74 -12.64 31.91
C ILE A 610 -0.15 -13.85 31.57
N PRO A 611 -0.28 -14.86 32.46
CA PRO A 611 -1.17 -16.00 32.23
C PRO A 611 -2.61 -15.58 31.92
N GLY A 612 -3.22 -16.26 30.94
CA GLY A 612 -4.59 -16.05 30.49
C GLY A 612 -4.84 -16.73 29.13
N GLY A 613 -6.06 -16.62 28.61
CA GLY A 613 -6.52 -17.31 27.41
C GLY A 613 -5.66 -17.08 26.16
N TRP A 614 -5.17 -15.86 25.95
CA TRP A 614 -4.28 -15.54 24.83
C TRP A 614 -2.95 -16.30 24.90
N PHE A 615 -2.32 -16.35 26.08
CA PHE A 615 -1.05 -17.04 26.27
C PHE A 615 -1.21 -18.57 26.28
N ALA A 616 -2.35 -19.06 26.79
CA ALA A 616 -2.73 -20.47 26.68
C ALA A 616 -2.89 -20.91 25.23
N GLN A 617 -3.54 -20.10 24.38
CA GLN A 617 -3.60 -20.36 22.94
C GLN A 617 -2.20 -20.39 22.30
N GLY A 618 -1.31 -19.46 22.67
CA GLY A 618 0.08 -19.50 22.21
C GLY A 618 0.81 -20.78 22.61
N TYR A 619 0.58 -21.27 23.83
CA TYR A 619 1.08 -22.57 24.28
C TYR A 619 0.55 -23.71 23.41
N GLU A 620 -0.75 -23.75 23.15
CA GLU A 620 -1.37 -24.80 22.32
C GLU A 620 -0.78 -24.85 20.90
N LEU A 621 -0.54 -23.69 20.29
CA LEU A 621 0.02 -23.58 18.95
C LEU A 621 1.50 -23.99 18.87
N LEU A 622 2.28 -23.77 19.93
CA LEU A 622 3.74 -23.86 19.89
C LEU A 622 4.34 -24.93 20.79
N ARG A 623 3.55 -25.63 21.63
CA ARG A 623 4.08 -26.64 22.57
C ARG A 623 4.79 -27.83 21.89
N HIS A 624 4.57 -28.04 20.60
CA HIS A 624 5.22 -29.09 19.82
C HIS A 624 6.54 -28.62 19.19
N VAL A 625 6.86 -27.33 19.24
CA VAL A 625 8.09 -26.77 18.70
C VAL A 625 9.21 -26.89 19.75
N PRO A 626 10.28 -27.68 19.51
CA PRO A 626 11.26 -28.03 20.54
C PRO A 626 12.05 -26.86 21.13
N TRP A 627 12.17 -25.75 20.40
CA TRP A 627 12.97 -24.59 20.82
C TRP A 627 12.21 -23.61 21.71
N THR A 628 10.91 -23.82 21.92
CA THR A 628 10.04 -22.89 22.65
C THR A 628 9.99 -23.18 24.14
N ARG A 629 9.98 -22.12 24.95
CA ARG A 629 9.83 -22.20 26.40
C ARG A 629 8.87 -21.13 26.91
N PHE A 630 7.93 -21.54 27.74
CA PHE A 630 6.87 -20.65 28.25
C PHE A 630 7.13 -20.25 29.70
N HIS A 631 7.00 -18.94 29.97
CA HIS A 631 7.20 -18.37 31.30
C HIS A 631 6.14 -17.32 31.65
N ALA A 632 5.68 -17.34 32.91
CA ALA A 632 4.76 -16.33 33.44
C ALA A 632 5.50 -15.10 33.97
N LEU A 633 5.07 -13.91 33.56
CA LEU A 633 5.54 -12.61 34.07
C LEU A 633 5.03 -12.29 35.48
N ARG A 634 4.04 -13.04 35.98
CA ARG A 634 3.50 -12.92 37.35
C ARG A 634 3.76 -14.19 38.14
N GLY A 635 3.88 -14.02 39.46
CA GLY A 635 3.93 -15.16 40.39
C GLY A 635 2.62 -15.97 40.37
N PRO A 636 2.66 -17.23 40.87
CA PRO A 636 1.46 -18.06 41.02
C PRO A 636 0.33 -17.32 41.76
N GLY A 637 -0.92 -17.57 41.38
CA GLY A 637 -2.10 -16.94 42.02
C GLY A 637 -2.26 -15.43 41.74
N GLY A 638 -1.62 -14.90 40.69
CA GLY A 638 -1.75 -13.49 40.33
C GLY A 638 -0.83 -12.55 41.12
N GLY A 639 0.25 -13.07 41.69
CA GLY A 639 1.26 -12.31 42.42
C GLY A 639 1.94 -11.19 41.61
N GLY A 640 2.88 -10.48 42.25
CA GLY A 640 3.58 -9.34 41.66
C GLY A 640 4.30 -9.67 40.34
N PHE A 641 4.59 -8.62 39.55
CA PHE A 641 5.42 -8.74 38.35
C PHE A 641 6.84 -9.17 38.72
N ARG A 642 7.36 -10.16 38.01
CA ARG A 642 8.70 -10.74 38.20
C ARG A 642 9.68 -10.09 37.23
N PRO A 643 10.87 -9.63 37.68
CA PRO A 643 11.91 -9.15 36.77
C PRO A 643 12.34 -10.25 35.79
N LEU A 644 12.66 -9.89 34.54
CA LEU A 644 13.02 -10.86 33.50
C LEU A 644 14.28 -11.66 33.84
N ARG A 645 15.22 -11.08 34.60
CA ARG A 645 16.38 -11.81 35.16
C ARG A 645 15.96 -12.99 36.03
N GLU A 646 14.89 -12.84 36.82
CA GLU A 646 14.34 -13.90 37.66
C GLU A 646 13.57 -14.93 36.82
N VAL A 647 12.69 -14.45 35.92
CA VAL A 647 11.93 -15.31 34.98
C VAL A 647 12.86 -16.22 34.18
N MET A 648 14.00 -15.68 33.75
CA MET A 648 15.01 -16.40 32.98
C MET A 648 16.00 -17.21 33.84
N ALA A 649 15.79 -17.30 35.15
CA ALA A 649 16.69 -17.96 36.10
C ALA A 649 18.15 -17.51 35.96
N GLY A 650 18.36 -16.19 35.83
CA GLY A 650 19.68 -15.58 35.69
C GLY A 650 20.33 -15.72 34.31
N ARG A 651 19.69 -16.37 33.33
CA ARG A 651 20.18 -16.44 31.94
C ARG A 651 19.99 -15.10 31.21
N ARG A 652 20.95 -14.74 30.35
CA ARG A 652 20.86 -13.56 29.48
C ARG A 652 20.37 -13.97 28.10
N VAL A 653 19.78 -13.01 27.39
CA VAL A 653 19.28 -13.19 26.02
C VAL A 653 20.04 -12.30 25.03
N ASP A 654 20.10 -12.73 23.77
CA ASP A 654 20.79 -12.04 22.67
C ASP A 654 19.88 -10.99 22.03
N ALA A 655 18.58 -11.27 21.96
CA ALA A 655 17.57 -10.35 21.45
C ALA A 655 16.26 -10.46 22.23
N VAL A 656 15.56 -9.33 22.33
CA VAL A 656 14.19 -9.23 22.83
C VAL A 656 13.33 -8.65 21.71
N LEU A 657 12.21 -9.30 21.44
CA LEU A 657 11.17 -8.79 20.58
C LEU A 657 9.94 -8.48 21.42
N ALA A 658 9.30 -7.34 21.15
CA ALA A 658 8.16 -6.83 21.89
C ALA A 658 7.09 -6.36 20.90
N ASN A 659 6.29 -7.30 20.39
CA ASN A 659 5.33 -7.03 19.33
C ASN A 659 3.97 -6.59 19.91
N MET A 660 3.45 -5.44 19.50
CA MET A 660 2.14 -4.93 19.92
C MET A 660 1.92 -4.86 21.45
N VAL A 661 2.96 -4.54 22.24
CA VAL A 661 2.87 -4.57 23.71
C VAL A 661 3.10 -3.22 24.39
N PHE A 662 4.01 -2.37 23.89
CA PHE A 662 4.41 -1.16 24.62
C PHE A 662 3.31 -0.09 24.73
N HIS A 663 2.33 -0.09 23.83
CA HIS A 663 1.17 0.81 23.93
C HIS A 663 0.20 0.42 25.07
N LEU A 664 0.30 -0.80 25.60
CA LEU A 664 -0.47 -1.29 26.74
C LEU A 664 0.17 -0.91 28.08
N LEU A 665 1.37 -0.33 28.07
CA LEU A 665 2.15 -0.05 29.27
C LEU A 665 2.08 1.45 29.64
N PRO A 666 1.36 1.82 30.72
CA PRO A 666 1.42 3.19 31.22
C PRO A 666 2.85 3.51 31.73
N ASP A 667 3.19 4.80 31.81
CA ASP A 667 4.54 5.31 32.09
C ASP A 667 5.33 4.56 33.17
N LYS A 668 4.71 4.31 34.34
CA LYS A 668 5.37 3.60 35.45
C LYS A 668 5.68 2.13 35.10
N ALA A 669 4.77 1.46 34.39
CA ALA A 669 4.96 0.09 33.92
C ALA A 669 6.02 0.05 32.81
N MET A 670 5.99 1.00 31.87
CA MET A 670 6.97 1.09 30.78
C MET A 670 8.40 1.28 31.30
N ARG A 671 8.62 2.16 32.29
CA ARG A 671 9.95 2.32 32.92
C ARG A 671 10.46 1.04 33.58
N ARG A 672 9.58 0.28 34.24
CA ARG A 672 9.93 -1.02 34.84
C ARG A 672 10.24 -2.07 33.78
N ALA A 673 9.43 -2.12 32.72
CA ALA A 673 9.66 -3.02 31.59
C ALA A 673 11.00 -2.72 30.90
N ALA A 674 11.29 -1.46 30.60
CA ALA A 674 12.56 -1.02 30.01
C ALA A 674 13.76 -1.46 30.85
N ALA A 675 13.77 -1.18 32.15
CA ALA A 675 14.83 -1.60 33.06
C ALA A 675 14.98 -3.13 33.13
N SER A 676 13.86 -3.86 33.14
CA SER A 676 13.85 -5.32 33.21
C SER A 676 14.35 -5.97 31.91
N ILE A 677 13.96 -5.44 30.75
CA ILE A 677 14.43 -5.86 29.42
C ILE A 677 15.93 -5.62 29.28
N ALA A 678 16.40 -4.42 29.67
CA ALA A 678 17.83 -4.10 29.68
C ALA A 678 18.62 -5.06 30.57
N GLY A 679 18.09 -5.37 31.76
CA GLY A 679 18.75 -6.28 32.70
C GLY A 679 18.93 -7.71 32.19
N VAL A 680 18.02 -8.21 31.35
CA VAL A 680 18.10 -9.58 30.80
C VAL A 680 18.90 -9.67 29.50
N LEU A 681 19.00 -8.58 28.73
CA LEU A 681 19.82 -8.54 27.52
C LEU A 681 21.31 -8.67 27.84
N ARG A 682 22.07 -9.25 26.91
CA ARG A 682 23.53 -9.12 26.87
C ARG A 682 23.91 -7.69 26.48
N PRO A 683 25.08 -7.17 26.91
CA PRO A 683 25.60 -5.91 26.37
C PRO A 683 25.67 -5.96 24.84
N GLY A 684 25.21 -4.92 24.16
CA GLY A 684 25.07 -4.89 22.70
C GLY A 684 23.93 -5.76 22.14
N GLY A 685 23.10 -6.37 22.99
CA GLY A 685 21.92 -7.13 22.58
C GLY A 685 20.81 -6.24 22.00
N LEU A 686 19.95 -6.84 21.20
CA LEU A 686 18.91 -6.12 20.46
C LEU A 686 17.57 -6.09 21.22
N LEU A 687 16.91 -4.94 21.24
CA LEU A 687 15.48 -4.79 21.48
C LEU A 687 14.80 -4.30 20.18
N ALA A 688 13.85 -5.06 19.67
CA ALA A 688 12.98 -4.65 18.57
C ALA A 688 11.52 -4.65 19.01
N PHE A 689 10.74 -3.63 18.66
CA PHE A 689 9.33 -3.56 19.04
C PHE A 689 8.44 -2.98 17.96
N SER A 690 7.15 -3.31 18.02
CA SER A 690 6.09 -2.66 17.24
C SER A 690 4.94 -2.22 18.14
N ALA A 691 4.26 -1.13 17.79
CA ALA A 691 3.06 -0.68 18.51
C ALA A 691 2.10 0.11 17.59
N PRO A 692 0.84 -0.34 17.44
CA PRO A 692 -0.15 0.31 16.57
C PRO A 692 -1.02 1.38 17.29
N ASP A 693 -0.80 1.62 18.59
CA ASP A 693 -1.67 2.49 19.40
C ASP A 693 -0.89 3.49 20.28
N LEU A 694 0.30 3.91 19.85
CA LEU A 694 1.01 5.03 20.49
C LEU A 694 0.48 6.37 19.94
N ALA A 695 0.32 7.39 20.79
CA ALA A 695 -0.16 8.70 20.40
C ALA A 695 0.75 9.40 19.36
N GLY A 696 0.23 10.48 18.76
CA GLY A 696 0.93 11.28 17.76
C GLY A 696 0.67 10.84 16.32
N ARG A 697 -0.56 10.37 16.04
CA ARG A 697 -0.96 9.98 14.69
C ARG A 697 -1.02 11.14 13.70
N HIS A 698 -0.80 10.81 12.43
CA HIS A 698 -1.05 11.74 11.33
C HIS A 698 -2.55 11.93 11.06
N ALA A 699 -2.92 12.96 10.30
CA ALA A 699 -4.31 13.22 9.90
C ALA A 699 -4.88 12.10 9.01
N ASP A 700 -4.02 11.51 8.17
CA ASP A 700 -4.37 10.42 7.24
C ASP A 700 -4.30 9.02 7.87
N SER A 701 -4.26 8.93 9.20
CA SER A 701 -4.21 7.65 9.91
C SER A 701 -5.06 7.68 11.17
N VAL A 702 -5.34 6.48 11.68
CA VAL A 702 -5.96 6.24 12.99
C VAL A 702 -5.02 5.40 13.86
N LEU A 703 -5.23 5.43 15.17
CA LEU A 703 -4.67 4.43 16.07
C LEU A 703 -5.57 3.19 16.12
N PHE A 704 -5.00 2.04 16.46
CA PHE A 704 -5.72 0.76 16.50
C PHE A 704 -7.01 0.82 17.33
N HIS A 705 -7.01 1.51 18.47
CA HIS A 705 -8.20 1.61 19.33
C HIS A 705 -9.08 2.83 19.03
N ASP A 706 -8.80 3.67 18.04
CA ASP A 706 -9.64 4.84 17.73
C ASP A 706 -11.07 4.44 17.35
N VAL A 707 -11.22 3.41 16.50
CA VAL A 707 -12.54 2.87 16.12
C VAL A 707 -13.29 2.32 17.34
N ASN A 708 -12.59 1.66 18.25
CA ASN A 708 -13.16 1.10 19.48
C ASN A 708 -13.61 2.20 20.46
N ARG A 709 -12.88 3.31 20.53
CA ARG A 709 -13.28 4.50 21.31
C ARG A 709 -14.55 5.13 20.76
N LEU A 710 -14.71 5.17 19.43
CA LEU A 710 -15.92 5.67 18.79
C LEU A 710 -17.11 4.74 19.04
N VAL A 711 -16.93 3.42 18.99
CA VAL A 711 -17.99 2.45 19.35
C VAL A 711 -18.54 2.72 20.74
N ARG A 712 -17.66 2.85 21.75
CA ARG A 712 -18.09 3.17 23.11
C ARG A 712 -18.85 4.48 23.16
N ARG A 713 -18.37 5.52 22.48
CA ARG A 713 -19.00 6.84 22.45
C ARG A 713 -20.44 6.76 21.92
N TYR A 714 -20.65 6.09 20.79
CA TYR A 714 -21.98 5.91 20.23
C TYR A 714 -22.89 5.06 21.10
N TRP A 715 -22.34 4.04 21.76
CA TRP A 715 -23.09 3.26 22.72
C TRP A 715 -23.58 4.09 23.91
N LEU A 716 -22.70 4.91 24.51
CA LEU A 716 -23.09 5.81 25.59
C LEU A 716 -24.16 6.81 25.14
N ALA A 717 -24.03 7.37 23.93
CA ALA A 717 -25.03 8.25 23.36
C ALA A 717 -26.39 7.55 23.17
N ALA A 718 -26.40 6.26 22.79
CA ALA A 718 -27.62 5.46 22.71
C ALA A 718 -28.25 5.20 24.09
N LEU A 719 -27.44 5.02 25.13
CA LEU A 719 -27.95 4.88 26.51
C LEU A 719 -28.51 6.18 27.09
N ASP A 720 -28.01 7.33 26.63
CA ASP A 720 -28.37 8.66 27.12
C ASP A 720 -29.34 9.41 26.20
N THR A 721 -29.86 8.75 25.16
CA THR A 721 -30.80 9.38 24.22
C THR A 721 -32.11 9.78 24.91
N ALA A 722 -32.61 10.97 24.58
CA ALA A 722 -33.93 11.43 25.00
C ALA A 722 -35.07 10.76 24.21
N ASP A 723 -34.75 10.12 23.07
CA ASP A 723 -35.69 9.37 22.24
C ASP A 723 -35.22 7.91 22.05
N PRO A 724 -35.55 7.00 22.98
CA PRO A 724 -35.27 5.57 22.82
C PRO A 724 -36.10 4.91 21.70
N GLY A 725 -37.21 5.54 21.30
CA GLY A 725 -38.05 5.08 20.20
C GLY A 725 -37.33 5.17 18.85
N GLY A 726 -36.53 6.21 18.65
CA GLY A 726 -35.71 6.43 17.44
C GLY A 726 -34.47 5.52 17.31
N LEU A 727 -34.11 4.75 18.34
CA LEU A 727 -32.98 3.81 18.26
C LEU A 727 -33.29 2.62 17.33
N ALA A 728 -32.26 2.10 16.67
CA ALA A 728 -32.35 0.83 15.96
C ALA A 728 -32.79 -0.30 16.94
N PRO A 729 -33.54 -1.32 16.47
CA PRO A 729 -34.10 -2.35 17.34
C PRO A 729 -33.09 -3.00 18.30
N VAL A 730 -31.90 -3.35 17.79
CA VAL A 730 -30.81 -3.95 18.59
C VAL A 730 -30.29 -3.02 19.69
N LEU A 731 -30.17 -1.71 19.40
CA LEU A 731 -29.74 -0.72 20.39
C LEU A 731 -30.81 -0.49 21.44
N ARG A 732 -32.09 -0.49 21.04
CA ARG A 732 -33.23 -0.32 21.94
C ARG A 732 -33.34 -1.49 22.92
N GLU A 733 -33.26 -2.72 22.41
CA GLU A 733 -33.24 -3.94 23.22
C GLU A 733 -32.05 -3.93 24.20
N ALA A 734 -30.86 -3.65 23.69
CA ALA A 734 -29.66 -3.58 24.51
C ALA A 734 -29.77 -2.50 25.59
N ALA A 735 -30.21 -1.28 25.25
CA ALA A 735 -30.35 -0.18 26.19
C ALA A 735 -31.36 -0.51 27.30
N ALA A 736 -32.48 -1.17 26.95
CA ALA A 736 -33.48 -1.62 27.92
C ALA A 736 -32.95 -2.71 28.88
N SER A 737 -31.97 -3.51 28.44
CA SER A 737 -31.37 -4.57 29.28
C SER A 737 -30.34 -4.05 30.30
N VAL A 738 -29.81 -2.83 30.11
CA VAL A 738 -28.77 -2.26 30.97
C VAL A 738 -29.34 -1.75 32.28
N ARG A 739 -28.78 -2.23 33.39
CA ARG A 739 -29.09 -1.67 34.72
C ARG A 739 -28.25 -0.40 34.97
N PRO A 740 -28.86 0.73 35.39
CA PRO A 740 -28.11 1.98 35.63
C PRO A 740 -26.90 1.83 36.56
N ALA A 741 -26.99 0.98 37.58
CA ALA A 741 -25.90 0.72 38.53
C ALA A 741 -24.63 0.10 37.90
N LEU A 742 -24.76 -0.56 36.73
CA LEU A 742 -23.63 -1.20 36.03
C LEU A 742 -22.87 -0.22 35.12
N ARG A 743 -23.47 0.93 34.77
CA ARG A 743 -22.91 1.88 33.81
C ARG A 743 -21.59 2.50 34.27
N ALA A 744 -21.54 3.04 35.49
CA ALA A 744 -20.33 3.68 36.01
C ALA A 744 -19.16 2.70 36.25
N PRO A 745 -19.39 1.49 36.81
CA PRO A 745 -18.37 0.44 36.85
C PRO A 745 -17.86 0.03 35.45
N ALA A 746 -18.77 -0.14 34.48
CA ALA A 746 -18.41 -0.50 33.12
C ALA A 746 -17.54 0.60 32.45
N GLN A 747 -17.89 1.87 32.63
CA GLN A 747 -17.09 2.97 32.10
C GLN A 747 -15.68 3.00 32.68
N ARG A 748 -15.53 2.87 34.01
CA ARG A 748 -14.21 2.82 34.64
C ARG A 748 -13.37 1.64 34.17
N ARG A 749 -14.03 0.50 33.88
CA ARG A 749 -13.36 -0.69 33.32
C ARG A 749 -12.84 -0.40 31.91
N ALA A 750 -13.68 0.17 31.04
CA ALA A 750 -13.31 0.57 29.69
C ALA A 750 -12.17 1.62 29.69
N ASP A 751 -12.26 2.68 30.50
CA ASP A 751 -11.24 3.73 30.64
C ASP A 751 -9.88 3.20 31.06
N ARG A 752 -9.85 2.13 31.87
CA ARG A 752 -8.61 1.53 32.35
C ARG A 752 -7.95 0.61 31.31
N ARG A 753 -8.74 -0.09 30.51
CA ARG A 753 -8.25 -1.24 29.71
C ARG A 753 -8.16 -0.96 28.22
N ILE A 754 -9.11 -0.22 27.65
CA ILE A 754 -9.17 -0.02 26.20
C ILE A 754 -9.40 1.43 25.76
N LEU A 755 -9.93 2.27 26.64
CA LEU A 755 -10.09 3.71 26.40
C LEU A 755 -9.05 4.61 27.12
N PRO A 756 -7.92 4.14 27.70
CA PRO A 756 -6.99 5.07 28.32
C PRO A 756 -6.43 6.01 27.26
N GLU A 757 -6.09 7.25 27.60
CA GLU A 757 -5.40 8.12 26.64
C GLU A 757 -4.19 7.40 26.04
N PRO A 758 -4.04 7.36 24.71
CA PRO A 758 -2.94 6.65 24.07
C PRO A 758 -1.59 7.12 24.62
N VAL A 759 -0.70 6.16 24.93
CA VAL A 759 0.62 6.47 25.48
C VAL A 759 1.43 7.21 24.42
N ARG A 760 2.06 8.33 24.79
CA ARG A 760 2.89 9.11 23.86
C ARG A 760 4.15 8.32 23.48
N CYS A 761 4.48 8.28 22.20
CA CYS A 761 5.73 7.67 21.73
C CYS A 761 6.97 8.24 22.44
N ALA A 762 6.96 9.55 22.72
CA ALA A 762 8.03 10.22 23.47
C ALA A 762 8.22 9.68 24.90
N ALA A 763 7.15 9.20 25.55
CA ALA A 763 7.24 8.60 26.89
C ALA A 763 7.91 7.22 26.83
N VAL A 764 7.60 6.43 25.81
CA VAL A 764 8.25 5.12 25.55
C VAL A 764 9.73 5.32 25.26
N THR A 765 10.10 6.25 24.37
CA THR A 765 11.51 6.53 24.06
C THR A 765 12.26 7.06 25.26
N ALA A 766 11.66 7.95 26.06
CA ALA A 766 12.26 8.45 27.29
C ALA A 766 12.49 7.34 28.34
N ALA A 767 11.60 6.35 28.42
CA ALA A 767 11.78 5.19 29.30
C ALA A 767 12.91 4.26 28.85
N LEU A 768 13.16 4.16 27.54
CA LEU A 768 14.23 3.33 26.95
C LEU A 768 15.61 4.02 26.96
N ALA A 769 15.64 5.35 26.78
CA ALA A 769 16.87 6.14 26.62
C ALA A 769 17.96 5.96 27.69
N PRO A 770 17.67 5.62 28.97
CA PRO A 770 18.72 5.34 29.95
C PRO A 770 19.52 4.07 29.65
N TYR A 771 18.91 3.09 28.98
CA TYR A 771 19.44 1.73 28.83
C TYR A 771 19.83 1.37 27.40
N PHE A 772 19.28 2.10 26.42
CA PHE A 772 19.36 1.75 25.01
C PHE A 772 19.71 2.94 24.14
N ASP A 773 20.37 2.65 23.02
CA ASP A 773 20.56 3.56 21.90
C ASP A 773 19.76 3.05 20.69
N GLY A 774 18.98 3.92 20.07
CA GLY A 774 18.09 3.50 18.98
C GLY A 774 17.11 4.58 18.55
N ALA A 775 16.22 4.19 17.63
CA ALA A 775 15.24 5.08 17.05
C ALA A 775 13.89 4.37 16.85
N VAL A 776 12.85 5.18 16.70
CA VAL A 776 11.51 4.72 16.33
C VAL A 776 11.16 5.29 14.97
N GLU A 777 10.71 4.43 14.06
CA GLU A 777 10.14 4.83 12.78
C GLU A 777 8.63 4.67 12.75
N ARG A 778 7.98 5.44 11.87
CA ARG A 778 6.54 5.41 11.63
C ARG A 778 6.23 4.66 10.34
N ARG A 779 5.20 3.82 10.38
CA ARG A 779 4.60 3.14 9.22
C ARG A 779 3.09 3.19 9.31
N THR A 780 2.40 2.95 8.20
CA THR A 780 0.96 2.69 8.23
C THR A 780 0.62 1.43 7.44
N TYR A 781 -0.45 0.75 7.82
CA TYR A 781 -0.98 -0.42 7.12
C TYR A 781 -2.50 -0.32 7.10
N GLU A 782 -3.12 -0.80 6.03
CA GLU A 782 -4.58 -0.89 5.94
C GLU A 782 -5.09 -1.91 6.96
N PHE A 783 -6.15 -1.53 7.67
CA PHE A 783 -6.89 -2.38 8.60
C PHE A 783 -8.33 -2.46 8.10
N LEU A 784 -8.69 -3.64 7.62
CA LEU A 784 -9.92 -3.85 6.85
C LEU A 784 -11.15 -3.75 7.75
N VAL A 785 -12.33 -3.51 7.16
CA VAL A 785 -13.62 -3.49 7.88
C VAL A 785 -13.82 -4.78 8.69
N GLU A 786 -13.57 -5.93 8.08
CA GLU A 786 -13.68 -7.23 8.74
C GLU A 786 -12.71 -7.33 9.93
N GLU A 787 -11.49 -6.83 9.78
CA GLU A 787 -10.46 -6.90 10.83
C GLU A 787 -10.74 -5.93 11.98
N CYS A 788 -11.24 -4.73 11.67
CA CYS A 788 -11.78 -3.80 12.67
C CYS A 788 -12.85 -4.49 13.52
N LEU A 789 -13.77 -5.20 12.85
CA LEU A 789 -14.84 -5.91 13.50
C LEU A 789 -14.33 -7.10 14.33
N LEU A 790 -13.41 -7.91 13.80
CA LEU A 790 -12.76 -8.99 14.55
C LEU A 790 -12.05 -8.46 15.79
N GLY A 791 -11.37 -7.32 15.69
CA GLY A 791 -10.72 -6.64 16.83
C GLY A 791 -11.71 -6.24 17.92
N ALA A 792 -12.84 -5.66 17.55
CA ALA A 792 -13.91 -5.32 18.49
C ALA A 792 -14.59 -6.55 19.10
N LEU A 793 -14.64 -7.67 18.36
CA LEU A 793 -15.27 -8.92 18.74
C LEU A 793 -14.33 -9.92 19.46
N VAL A 794 -13.07 -9.59 19.73
CA VAL A 794 -12.24 -10.42 20.63
C VAL A 794 -12.95 -10.52 21.99
N PRO A 795 -13.24 -11.72 22.54
CA PRO A 795 -14.10 -11.88 23.71
C PRO A 795 -13.71 -11.03 24.93
N ALA A 796 -12.42 -10.96 25.26
CA ALA A 796 -11.92 -10.09 26.31
C ALA A 796 -12.23 -8.62 26.00
N ASN A 797 -11.99 -8.17 24.77
CA ASN A 797 -12.27 -6.79 24.37
C ASN A 797 -13.76 -6.45 24.54
N GLN A 798 -14.67 -7.32 24.09
CA GLN A 798 -16.11 -7.12 24.25
C GLN A 798 -16.50 -6.94 25.73
N GLN A 799 -15.94 -7.77 26.63
CA GLN A 799 -16.21 -7.72 28.08
C GLN A 799 -15.68 -6.46 28.75
N GLU A 800 -14.68 -5.80 28.16
CA GLU A 800 -14.19 -4.51 28.64
C GLU A 800 -15.02 -3.34 28.09
N TYR A 801 -15.40 -3.38 26.81
CA TYR A 801 -16.16 -2.30 26.14
C TYR A 801 -17.60 -2.16 26.61
N PHE A 802 -18.27 -3.29 26.86
CA PHE A 802 -19.71 -3.38 27.09
C PHE A 802 -20.00 -4.26 28.31
N ALA A 803 -19.25 -4.06 29.40
CA ALA A 803 -19.38 -4.84 30.62
C ALA A 803 -20.78 -4.76 31.26
N GLU A 804 -21.55 -3.72 30.95
CA GLU A 804 -22.93 -3.55 31.41
C GLU A 804 -23.96 -4.40 30.64
N LEU A 805 -23.60 -4.95 29.48
CA LEU A 805 -24.44 -5.87 28.70
C LEU A 805 -24.04 -7.30 29.05
N ALA A 806 -24.80 -7.98 29.91
CA ALA A 806 -24.44 -9.33 30.36
C ALA A 806 -24.56 -10.39 29.25
N ASP A 807 -25.55 -10.27 28.37
CA ASP A 807 -25.78 -11.21 27.29
C ASP A 807 -24.76 -11.05 26.15
N ARG A 808 -24.03 -12.12 25.84
CA ARG A 808 -22.95 -12.09 24.84
C ARG A 808 -23.49 -11.92 23.41
N PRO A 809 -24.48 -12.72 22.93
CA PRO A 809 -25.05 -12.52 21.60
C PRO A 809 -25.57 -11.09 21.36
N LEU A 810 -26.29 -10.51 22.32
CA LEU A 810 -26.78 -9.13 22.24
C LEU A 810 -25.61 -8.13 22.18
N ARG A 811 -24.56 -8.35 22.99
CA ARG A 811 -23.35 -7.51 22.95
C ARG A 811 -22.65 -7.56 21.59
N GLU A 812 -22.49 -8.75 21.01
CA GLU A 812 -21.92 -8.91 19.67
C GLU A 812 -22.78 -8.21 18.60
N ALA A 813 -24.11 -8.32 18.71
CA ALA A 813 -25.04 -7.65 17.80
C ALA A 813 -24.95 -6.11 17.88
N VAL A 814 -24.84 -5.56 19.10
CA VAL A 814 -24.63 -4.11 19.31
C VAL A 814 -23.30 -3.65 18.70
N ILE A 815 -22.21 -4.40 18.94
CA ILE A 815 -20.90 -4.08 18.37
C ILE A 815 -20.96 -4.08 16.84
N ARG A 816 -21.54 -5.12 16.24
CA ARG A 816 -21.69 -5.22 14.78
C ARG A 816 -22.47 -4.04 14.21
N HIS A 817 -23.62 -3.74 14.80
CA HIS A 817 -24.46 -2.62 14.35
C HIS A 817 -23.73 -1.27 14.48
N LEU A 818 -23.13 -0.96 15.63
CA LEU A 818 -22.42 0.30 15.80
C LEU A 818 -21.18 0.41 14.90
N MET A 819 -20.45 -0.67 14.70
CA MET A 819 -19.27 -0.68 13.84
C MET A 819 -19.63 -0.47 12.37
N LEU A 820 -20.55 -1.28 11.85
CA LEU A 820 -20.87 -1.31 10.43
C LEU A 820 -21.76 -0.15 9.99
N ASP A 821 -22.68 0.30 10.84
CA ASP A 821 -23.70 1.27 10.42
C ASP A 821 -23.34 2.71 10.82
N ARG A 822 -22.42 2.90 11.77
CA ARG A 822 -22.05 4.23 12.29
C ARG A 822 -20.55 4.52 12.20
N VAL A 823 -19.73 3.75 12.91
CA VAL A 823 -18.32 4.13 13.14
C VAL A 823 -17.46 3.95 11.89
N LEU A 824 -17.50 2.79 11.24
CA LEU A 824 -16.66 2.56 10.06
C LEU A 824 -17.07 3.48 8.90
N PRO A 825 -18.37 3.67 8.58
CA PRO A 825 -18.78 4.67 7.59
C PRO A 825 -18.24 6.08 7.89
N GLU A 826 -18.31 6.54 9.15
CA GLU A 826 -17.77 7.84 9.56
C GLU A 826 -16.25 7.93 9.32
N VAL A 827 -15.49 6.97 9.85
CA VAL A 827 -14.01 7.02 9.77
C VAL A 827 -13.53 6.84 8.34
N MET A 828 -14.18 5.96 7.56
CA MET A 828 -13.84 5.67 6.16
C MET A 828 -14.22 6.81 5.21
N SER A 829 -15.19 7.65 5.58
CA SER A 829 -15.49 8.89 4.85
C SER A 829 -14.46 10.01 5.08
N GLY A 830 -13.59 9.85 6.07
CA GLY A 830 -12.54 10.80 6.44
C GLY A 830 -11.19 10.54 5.74
N PRO A 831 -10.18 11.39 6.03
CA PRO A 831 -8.86 11.32 5.38
C PRO A 831 -8.04 10.07 5.72
N ALA A 832 -8.42 9.30 6.74
CA ALA A 832 -7.78 8.04 7.10
C ALA A 832 -8.45 6.81 6.45
N GLY A 833 -9.57 6.99 5.75
CA GLY A 833 -10.27 5.91 5.05
C GLY A 833 -9.46 5.38 3.87
N THR A 834 -9.43 4.06 3.74
CA THR A 834 -8.80 3.34 2.62
C THR A 834 -9.86 2.74 1.69
N ALA A 835 -9.48 1.91 0.73
CA ALA A 835 -10.41 1.24 -0.20
C ALA A 835 -11.30 0.18 0.48
N HIS A 836 -10.82 -0.46 1.56
CA HIS A 836 -11.58 -1.52 2.26
C HIS A 836 -11.55 -1.41 3.79
N GLY A 837 -11.09 -0.29 4.34
CA GLY A 837 -11.02 -0.07 5.79
C GLY A 837 -10.40 1.27 6.16
N VAL A 838 -9.46 1.25 7.10
CA VAL A 838 -8.82 2.44 7.67
C VAL A 838 -7.29 2.29 7.72
N ASN A 839 -6.57 3.40 7.61
CA ASN A 839 -5.11 3.41 7.62
C ASN A 839 -4.59 3.49 9.06
N VAL A 840 -4.12 2.36 9.62
CA VAL A 840 -3.66 2.29 11.01
C VAL A 840 -2.18 2.62 11.11
N GLU A 841 -1.82 3.44 12.10
CA GLU A 841 -0.44 3.87 12.32
C GLU A 841 0.34 2.98 13.27
N TRP A 842 1.53 2.57 12.83
CA TRP A 842 2.49 1.76 13.55
C TRP A 842 3.76 2.52 13.90
N LYS A 843 4.27 2.27 15.10
CA LYS A 843 5.56 2.74 15.59
C LYS A 843 6.48 1.53 15.75
N LEU A 844 7.61 1.53 15.07
CA LEU A 844 8.56 0.42 15.05
C LEU A 844 9.88 0.88 15.66
N GLY A 845 10.33 0.22 16.71
CA GLY A 845 11.58 0.57 17.39
C GLY A 845 12.68 -0.45 17.18
N ARG A 846 13.91 0.03 16.96
CA ARG A 846 15.14 -0.78 16.96
C ARG A 846 16.15 -0.14 17.91
N PHE A 847 16.54 -0.90 18.93
CA PHE A 847 17.34 -0.42 20.05
C PHE A 847 18.44 -1.41 20.41
N THR A 848 19.65 -0.92 20.66
CA THR A 848 20.79 -1.70 21.12
C THR A 848 21.02 -1.41 22.61
N ALA A 849 21.19 -2.45 23.42
CA ALA A 849 21.49 -2.32 24.83
C ALA A 849 22.91 -1.78 25.05
N ARG A 850 23.05 -0.81 25.96
CA ARG A 850 24.33 -0.23 26.36
C ARG A 850 25.21 -1.19 27.16
#